data_AF-A0A8D8U2H1-F1
#
_entry.id   AF-A0A8D8U2H1-F1
#
_cell.length_a   1.000
_cell.length_b   1.000
_cell.length_c   1.000
_cell.angle_alpha   90.00
_cell.angle_beta   90.00
_cell.angle_gamma   90.00
#
_symmetry.space_group_name_H-M   'P 1'
#
loop_
_entity.id
_entity.type
_entity.pdbx_description
1 polymer ?
#
loop_
_entity_poly.entity_id
_entity_poly.type
_entity_poly.pdbx_seq_one_letter_code
_entity_poly.pdbx_strand_id
1 'polypeptide(L)'
;MFTPDFFKKIWKKNCSCLQSELSDFQAQGYTLTSIAGLEIRYVLLKSIRGSSYIKTPDAIKNTRSVANFRNRDDFCFKYSILSKHIIKRCFSIKLFSVYENKYNWSGLKWPVSIDDVKIFEKNNKNTSVHIFCISNEGLIEPLRLSKKERDNHFDLLLLSNGKKSHFTYIRNFNKLVAPQMSANIKKLTNKMFVCKKCMLYHFTKKSLDFHKCCKHTTNLPSHVNNTIPLNLKLTRSLVVFDYAEDSFKNCIRYKSNNENEYDWTKIKPQTSLKQIVKFEKKNKTVSFNVFGWNEANSEIMILKKIKEEKEDHYDLLLTKNNEGGYFYSYIKDINKFLFRYISKSGKAKYICKLCFSNFLSIENLTTHKKNCMVNSPSKVEVPTVGNNILKFENFHHQQRIPFVIYLDFECLLEKIDTTEPDSSSSFTMDYQSHKPYSFAYYIVGPDIEKNKLVLYTAKNKNDDVVEVFFKMIKRDIIKIDNYYKQIEFLNMTDEDNERFNNTHYCEHCACSFENKIKTRDHYHYENGEHTGRLRKVLCQSCNLNFKNTRYVPILAHNLSNYDGHLIIKGVGYDKKAINIIPSSSEKYIGFTKVVTKTISMKFIDTYRFLSYSLENLVKTLPKENLIHIEKFFPKIWQKNLLLKKGIFCYDYLSNLSKLKETKLPKFDDFFSKLYNQPISQEDYNHASTVFNTFNCKTLGDYAELYLKSDVLQLTEVFEAFRNVVLKNYGLDAVYYFSIPALSYDAMLKFTKVEIELLTDIDQYCFFEKGLRGGISQCSNRYAESNNPYMGENYNQNSPNIYLTYLDANNLYGYAMIRKHPQKNFKWMTKKELKNIKKNILNLTANSEEGYCLEVDVEYPDHLHDKHNDLPFLAEKKKPPNAKHEKLLTTFDVKKKYICHYLVLKQALQHGLILKKIHRGIKFIQSDFLSKYIHLNTELRRQSTTHIAQNISKLFINSIYGKTCENTRKRVNLKAVTNWKQAVRLIAKPSFQDYTILNENVVLIKSTPTKVKLNKPIFLGTTILDQSKIVMYDFHYNVVLPHFGSENVQLLYMDTDSFFYRIETEDLYEEFFKLKNYLDTSSYPPHHFLFNTKNAKQLGKFKDELSGRVITKFVGLASKLYAYETTDGLEYKKAKGARTHIVAREINMNDYIRCLFDEIVMYRKMNNIVSKEHNIKTIVSNKLVLSFNDDKRFSIAGNKINTLAYGHYKINQANNSE
;
A
#
# COMPACT_ATOMS: atom_id res chain seq x y z
N MET A 1 25.30 37.72 38.16
CA MET A 1 26.04 37.61 36.88
C MET A 1 26.69 36.24 36.85
N PHE A 2 26.53 35.49 35.75
CA PHE A 2 27.09 34.14 35.62
C PHE A 2 28.58 34.23 35.25
N THR A 3 29.42 33.40 35.88
CA THR A 3 30.85 33.34 35.59
C THR A 3 31.13 32.50 34.33
N PRO A 4 32.22 32.74 33.60
CA PRO A 4 32.63 31.91 32.46
C PRO A 4 32.70 30.40 32.76
N ASP A 5 33.02 30.03 34.00
CA ASP A 5 33.07 28.64 34.45
C ASP A 5 31.71 27.94 34.49
N PHE A 6 30.63 28.68 34.76
CA PHE A 6 29.28 28.14 34.72
C PHE A 6 28.90 27.71 33.31
N PHE A 7 29.21 28.54 32.30
CA PHE A 7 28.97 28.21 30.90
C PHE A 7 29.86 27.06 30.42
N LYS A 8 31.15 27.04 30.80
CA LYS A 8 32.04 25.90 30.50
C LYS A 8 31.50 24.58 31.06
N LYS A 9 30.90 24.60 32.25
CA LYS A 9 30.33 23.40 32.89
C LYS A 9 29.07 22.90 32.19
N ILE A 10 28.18 23.80 31.76
CA ILE A 10 26.98 23.47 30.98
C ILE A 10 27.37 22.94 29.59
N TRP A 11 28.32 23.59 28.93
CA TRP A 11 28.84 23.17 27.62
C TRP A 11 29.45 21.77 27.69
N LYS A 12 30.39 21.53 28.62
CA LYS A 12 31.00 20.20 28.83
C LYS A 12 29.97 19.10 29.08
N LYS A 13 28.95 19.36 29.91
CA LYS A 13 27.89 18.38 30.19
C LYS A 13 27.11 18.01 28.93
N ASN A 14 26.71 19.00 28.12
CA ASN A 14 25.94 18.73 26.89
C ASN A 14 26.80 18.08 25.79
N CYS A 15 28.06 18.48 25.65
CA CYS A 15 29.01 17.82 24.75
C CYS A 15 29.25 16.35 25.14
N SER A 16 29.33 16.03 26.44
CA SER A 16 29.48 14.64 26.89
C SER A 16 28.28 13.75 26.55
N CYS A 17 27.05 14.28 26.63
CA CYS A 17 25.85 13.57 26.15
C CYS A 17 25.89 13.35 24.63
N LEU A 18 26.23 14.38 23.86
CA LEU A 18 26.38 14.29 22.40
C LEU A 18 27.45 13.27 21.98
N GLN A 19 28.59 13.23 22.67
CA GLN A 19 29.64 12.23 22.43
C GLN A 19 29.18 10.80 22.71
N SER A 20 28.35 10.58 23.73
CA SER A 20 27.78 9.26 24.00
C SER A 20 26.84 8.80 22.89
N GLU A 21 26.04 9.70 22.30
CA GLU A 21 25.16 9.37 21.17
C GLU A 21 25.94 9.20 19.85
N LEU A 22 27.06 9.90 19.70
CA LEU A 22 27.94 9.81 18.52
C LEU A 22 28.61 8.45 18.36
N SER A 23 28.90 7.76 19.47
CA SER A 23 29.47 6.41 19.43
C SER A 23 28.58 5.41 18.68
N ASP A 24 27.25 5.54 18.79
CA ASP A 24 26.27 4.71 18.07
C ASP A 24 26.21 5.04 16.56
N PHE A 25 26.51 6.29 16.17
CA PHE A 25 26.56 6.75 14.78
C PHE A 25 27.89 6.42 14.10
N GLN A 26 28.99 6.48 14.84
CA GLN A 26 30.33 6.06 14.36
C GLN A 26 30.40 4.55 14.13
N ALA A 27 29.75 3.74 14.97
CA ALA A 27 29.57 2.31 14.74
C ALA A 27 28.76 1.97 13.46
N GLN A 28 28.06 2.96 12.89
CA GLN A 28 27.31 2.88 11.64
C GLN A 28 27.99 3.64 10.48
N GLY A 29 29.23 4.11 10.67
CA GLY A 29 30.04 4.75 9.62
C GLY A 29 29.82 6.26 9.44
N TYR A 30 29.12 6.95 10.35
CA TYR A 30 28.90 8.40 10.26
C TYR A 30 29.86 9.19 11.16
N THR A 31 30.36 10.31 10.67
CA THR A 31 31.21 11.27 11.40
C THR A 31 30.50 12.61 11.55
N LEU A 32 30.52 13.19 12.77
CA LEU A 32 30.01 14.54 13.01
C LEU A 32 30.91 15.58 12.37
N THR A 33 30.34 16.44 11.53
CA THR A 33 31.07 17.55 10.89
C THR A 33 30.92 18.88 11.65
N SER A 34 29.72 19.26 12.08
CA SER A 34 29.52 20.47 12.91
C SER A 34 28.20 20.47 13.69
N ILE A 35 28.09 21.36 14.68
CA ILE A 35 26.86 21.65 15.43
C ILE A 35 26.40 23.06 15.09
N ALA A 36 25.20 23.20 14.54
CA ALA A 36 24.68 24.47 14.01
C ALA A 36 24.41 25.57 15.07
N GLY A 37 24.32 25.22 16.37
CA GLY A 37 24.20 26.20 17.47
C GLY A 37 23.59 25.62 18.76
N LEU A 38 23.78 26.33 19.88
CA LEU A 38 23.19 26.03 21.20
C LEU A 38 22.51 27.27 21.79
N GLU A 39 21.22 27.20 22.07
CA GLU A 39 20.46 28.29 22.69
C GLU A 39 20.25 28.04 24.19
N ILE A 40 20.61 29.00 25.05
CA ILE A 40 20.43 28.95 26.51
C ILE A 40 19.63 30.17 26.97
N ARG A 41 18.53 29.94 27.72
CA ARG A 41 17.69 31.00 28.31
C ARG A 41 17.76 30.95 29.84
N TYR A 42 17.86 32.10 30.52
CA TYR A 42 17.91 32.18 31.99
C TYR A 42 17.17 33.42 32.55
N VAL A 43 16.84 33.39 33.84
CA VAL A 43 16.17 34.49 34.61
C VAL A 43 16.84 34.65 35.99
N LEU A 44 16.95 35.89 36.49
CA LEU A 44 17.53 36.24 37.79
C LEU A 44 16.45 36.27 38.89
N LEU A 45 16.64 35.54 40.00
CA LEU A 45 15.69 35.47 41.13
C LEU A 45 16.21 36.25 42.36
N LYS A 46 15.43 37.22 42.87
CA LYS A 46 15.64 37.86 44.19
C LYS A 46 14.87 37.08 45.25
N SER A 47 15.50 36.76 46.39
CA SER A 47 14.87 35.98 47.48
C SER A 47 13.75 36.75 48.18
N ILE A 48 12.59 36.12 48.34
CA ILE A 48 11.37 36.69 48.94
C ILE A 48 11.52 36.73 50.48
N ARG A 49 11.16 37.86 51.12
CA ARG A 49 11.20 38.07 52.57
C ARG A 49 9.82 38.41 53.13
N GLY A 50 9.47 37.83 54.28
CA GLY A 50 8.19 38.09 54.96
C GLY A 50 8.34 39.11 56.09
N SER A 51 7.69 40.27 56.00
CA SER A 51 7.83 41.40 56.95
C SER A 51 6.59 41.62 57.81
N SER A 52 5.73 42.56 57.42
CA SER A 52 4.61 43.05 58.22
C SER A 52 3.26 42.55 57.70
N TYR A 53 2.24 42.59 58.57
CA TYR A 53 0.91 42.04 58.31
C TYR A 53 0.33 42.36 56.92
N ILE A 54 -0.18 41.30 56.29
CA ILE A 54 -1.02 41.34 55.10
C ILE A 54 -2.35 40.67 55.46
N LYS A 55 -3.47 41.34 55.17
CA LYS A 55 -4.81 40.79 55.38
C LYS A 55 -4.98 39.52 54.54
N THR A 56 -5.43 38.43 55.16
CA THR A 56 -5.74 37.19 54.43
C THR A 56 -6.84 37.45 53.40
N PRO A 57 -6.67 37.04 52.12
CA PRO A 57 -7.71 37.13 51.11
C PRO A 57 -9.01 36.44 51.55
N ASP A 58 -10.17 37.01 51.21
CA ASP A 58 -11.46 36.52 51.71
C ASP A 58 -11.74 35.07 51.28
N ALA A 59 -11.33 34.68 50.08
CA ALA A 59 -11.42 33.28 49.59
C ALA A 59 -10.72 32.28 50.54
N ILE A 60 -9.58 32.65 51.12
CA ILE A 60 -8.82 31.81 52.06
C ILE A 60 -9.36 31.96 53.47
N LYS A 61 -9.71 33.20 53.89
CA LYS A 61 -10.29 33.47 55.20
C LYS A 61 -11.56 32.65 55.44
N ASN A 62 -12.40 32.51 54.41
CA ASN A 62 -13.66 31.76 54.47
C ASN A 62 -13.46 30.25 54.69
N THR A 63 -12.32 29.69 54.29
CA THR A 63 -12.00 28.26 54.56
C THR A 63 -11.70 27.97 56.04
N ARG A 64 -11.43 29.01 56.85
CA ARG A 64 -10.97 28.92 58.25
C ARG A 64 -9.73 28.03 58.42
N SER A 65 -8.91 27.88 57.37
CA SER A 65 -7.76 26.98 57.33
C SER A 65 -6.44 27.58 57.81
N VAL A 66 -6.36 28.92 57.91
CA VAL A 66 -5.14 29.66 58.30
C VAL A 66 -5.36 30.50 59.56
N ALA A 67 -4.28 30.75 60.30
CA ALA A 67 -4.23 31.61 61.46
C ALA A 67 -3.29 32.80 61.19
N ASN A 68 -3.88 33.93 60.80
CA ASN A 68 -3.14 35.13 60.48
C ASN A 68 -3.30 36.17 61.58
N PHE A 69 -2.22 36.45 62.31
CA PHE A 69 -2.21 37.43 63.41
C PHE A 69 -1.69 38.77 62.92
N ARG A 70 -2.32 39.86 63.35
CA ARG A 70 -1.94 41.21 62.96
C ARG A 70 -0.70 41.66 63.72
N ASN A 71 0.44 41.76 63.05
CA ASN A 71 1.69 42.33 63.56
C ASN A 71 2.06 43.65 62.86
N ARG A 72 2.75 44.53 63.59
CA ARG A 72 3.27 45.82 63.08
C ARG A 72 4.80 45.84 62.92
N ASP A 73 5.45 44.76 63.29
CA ASP A 73 6.91 44.53 63.22
C ASP A 73 7.26 43.59 62.05
N ASP A 74 8.53 43.18 61.95
CA ASP A 74 9.03 42.24 60.93
C ASP A 74 9.08 40.77 61.39
N PHE A 75 8.40 40.44 62.49
CA PHE A 75 8.48 39.12 63.14
C PHE A 75 7.37 38.14 62.70
N CYS A 76 6.74 38.31 61.52
CA CYS A 76 5.62 37.48 61.09
C CYS A 76 5.93 35.97 61.04
N PHE A 77 7.17 35.58 60.73
CA PHE A 77 7.63 34.19 60.80
C PHE A 77 7.57 33.64 62.23
N LYS A 78 8.03 34.42 63.22
CA LYS A 78 7.98 34.06 64.65
C LYS A 78 6.55 33.81 65.10
N TYR A 79 5.65 34.75 64.84
CA TYR A 79 4.24 34.61 65.25
C TYR A 79 3.54 33.45 64.55
N SER A 80 3.88 33.18 63.29
CA SER A 80 3.34 32.03 62.57
C SER A 80 3.74 30.70 63.23
N ILE A 81 5.00 30.55 63.62
CA ILE A 81 5.46 29.35 64.33
C ILE A 81 4.82 29.22 65.71
N LEU A 82 4.78 30.31 66.49
CA LEU A 82 4.23 30.29 67.85
C LEU A 82 2.71 30.06 67.87
N SER A 83 2.01 30.41 66.79
CA SER A 83 0.55 30.23 66.67
C SER A 83 0.05 28.78 66.71
N LYS A 84 0.92 27.80 66.48
CA LYS A 84 0.60 26.37 66.65
C LYS A 84 0.19 26.03 68.09
N HIS A 85 0.72 26.76 69.08
CA HIS A 85 0.49 26.49 70.51
C HIS A 85 -0.70 27.25 71.10
N ILE A 86 -1.36 28.12 70.32
CA ILE A 86 -2.50 28.92 70.80
C ILE A 86 -3.82 28.31 70.33
N ILE A 87 -4.60 27.79 71.28
CA ILE A 87 -5.89 27.11 71.03
C ILE A 87 -7.08 28.11 71.04
N LYS A 88 -6.98 29.26 71.73
CA LYS A 88 -8.08 30.26 71.85
C LYS A 88 -8.08 31.30 70.71
N ARG A 89 -9.29 31.76 70.31
CA ARG A 89 -9.54 32.79 69.26
C ARG A 89 -9.24 34.25 69.73
N CYS A 90 -8.12 34.49 70.41
CA CYS A 90 -7.70 35.86 70.78
C CYS A 90 -6.52 36.32 69.91
N PHE A 91 -6.62 37.51 69.31
CA PHE A 91 -5.68 38.05 68.33
C PHE A 91 -4.66 39.03 68.94
N SER A 92 -4.23 38.82 70.19
CA SER A 92 -3.24 39.68 70.85
C SER A 92 -1.85 39.06 70.82
N ILE A 93 -0.85 39.83 70.38
CA ILE A 93 0.56 39.40 70.32
C ILE A 93 1.14 39.11 71.72
N LYS A 94 0.56 39.69 72.78
CA LYS A 94 0.99 39.48 74.18
C LYS A 94 0.88 38.02 74.64
N LEU A 95 0.07 37.18 73.96
CA LEU A 95 -0.08 35.75 74.27
C LEU A 95 1.11 34.88 73.80
N PHE A 96 1.99 35.41 72.93
CA PHE A 96 3.10 34.64 72.36
C PHE A 96 4.35 34.58 73.25
N SER A 97 4.52 35.52 74.19
CA SER A 97 5.71 35.61 75.06
C SER A 97 5.96 34.32 75.86
N VAL A 98 4.89 33.64 76.30
CA VAL A 98 4.95 32.39 77.06
C VAL A 98 5.58 31.24 76.26
N TYR A 99 5.51 31.29 74.92
CA TYR A 99 6.03 30.23 74.04
C TYR A 99 7.32 30.64 73.33
N GLU A 100 7.79 31.87 73.53
CA GLU A 100 8.93 32.43 72.81
C GLU A 100 10.22 31.63 73.06
N ASN A 101 10.42 31.21 74.30
CA ASN A 101 11.57 30.42 74.75
C ASN A 101 11.53 28.95 74.29
N LYS A 102 10.44 28.50 73.64
CA LYS A 102 10.32 27.12 73.14
C LYS A 102 11.16 26.84 71.89
N TYR A 103 11.66 27.89 71.24
CA TYR A 103 12.46 27.78 70.03
C TYR A 103 13.70 28.66 70.09
N ASN A 104 14.78 28.18 69.48
CA ASN A 104 15.99 28.97 69.33
C ASN A 104 15.94 29.80 68.02
N TRP A 105 15.92 31.12 68.17
CA TRP A 105 15.85 32.10 67.08
C TRP A 105 17.21 32.70 66.68
N SER A 106 18.31 32.30 67.33
CA SER A 106 19.65 32.89 67.14
C SER A 106 20.13 32.82 65.69
N GLY A 107 20.66 33.91 65.15
CA GLY A 107 21.23 33.95 63.78
C GLY A 107 20.22 34.08 62.64
N LEU A 108 18.92 34.26 62.93
CA LEU A 108 17.94 34.67 61.93
C LEU A 108 17.98 36.18 61.71
N LYS A 109 17.96 36.61 60.44
CA LYS A 109 17.82 38.02 60.05
C LYS A 109 16.34 38.35 59.82
N TRP A 110 15.85 39.39 60.48
CA TRP A 110 14.47 39.86 60.34
C TRP A 110 14.40 40.99 59.30
N PRO A 111 13.41 41.00 58.39
CA PRO A 111 12.41 39.96 58.11
C PRO A 111 13.02 38.67 57.54
N VAL A 112 12.56 37.52 58.04
CA VAL A 112 13.09 36.19 57.66
C VAL A 112 12.86 35.93 56.18
N SER A 113 13.93 35.58 55.46
CA SER A 113 13.83 35.10 54.09
C SER A 113 13.51 33.60 54.05
N ILE A 114 12.99 33.13 52.93
CA ILE A 114 12.70 31.70 52.70
C ILE A 114 13.95 30.82 52.89
N ASP A 115 15.12 31.33 52.51
CA ASP A 115 16.39 30.63 52.68
C ASP A 115 16.83 30.56 54.15
N ASP A 116 16.60 31.62 54.93
CA ASP A 116 16.95 31.68 56.36
C ASP A 116 16.13 30.71 57.21
N VAL A 117 15.01 30.19 56.72
CA VAL A 117 14.22 29.15 57.42
C VAL A 117 15.06 27.87 57.65
N LYS A 118 16.09 27.62 56.83
CA LYS A 118 17.03 26.50 57.06
C LYS A 118 17.84 26.70 58.34
N ILE A 119 18.15 27.95 58.71
CA ILE A 119 18.85 28.30 59.95
C ILE A 119 17.95 27.98 61.14
N PHE A 120 16.66 28.34 61.06
CA PHE A 120 15.68 27.97 62.08
C PHE A 120 15.56 26.45 62.27
N GLU A 121 15.45 25.67 61.18
CA GLU A 121 15.40 24.20 61.23
C GLU A 121 16.72 23.57 61.72
N LYS A 122 17.86 24.25 61.56
CA LYS A 122 19.18 23.82 62.06
C LYS A 122 19.30 24.06 63.57
N ASN A 123 18.84 25.22 64.03
CA ASN A 123 18.86 25.58 65.46
C ASN A 123 17.84 24.77 66.28
N ASN A 124 16.81 24.23 65.63
CA ASN A 124 15.73 23.46 66.26
C ASN A 124 15.67 22.04 65.64
N LYS A 125 16.53 21.13 66.12
CA LYS A 125 16.83 19.82 65.47
C LYS A 125 15.62 18.92 65.19
N ASN A 126 14.52 19.00 65.95
CA ASN A 126 13.29 18.21 65.72
C ASN A 126 12.17 18.98 64.98
N THR A 127 12.49 20.16 64.43
CA THR A 127 11.51 21.03 63.75
C THR A 127 11.71 21.01 62.24
N SER A 128 10.61 20.99 61.47
CA SER A 128 10.66 21.22 60.02
C SER A 128 9.52 22.12 59.53
N VAL A 129 9.77 22.87 58.46
CA VAL A 129 8.86 23.93 57.98
C VAL A 129 8.61 23.79 56.47
N HIS A 130 7.34 23.67 56.10
CA HIS A 130 6.84 23.87 54.75
C HIS A 130 6.31 25.28 54.58
N ILE A 131 6.51 25.84 53.40
CA ILE A 131 6.04 27.17 53.01
C ILE A 131 5.31 27.02 51.68
N PHE A 132 4.08 27.50 51.63
CA PHE A 132 3.23 27.54 50.45
C PHE A 132 2.98 29.00 50.06
N CYS A 133 2.58 29.26 48.82
CA CYS A 133 2.15 30.59 48.37
C CYS A 133 0.88 30.50 47.54
N ILE A 134 0.32 31.66 47.20
CA ILE A 134 -0.80 31.79 46.26
C ILE A 134 -0.19 32.16 44.90
N SER A 135 -0.46 31.38 43.86
CA SER A 135 -0.05 31.65 42.49
C SER A 135 -0.86 32.77 41.86
N ASN A 136 -0.43 33.25 40.69
CA ASN A 136 -1.14 34.29 39.94
C ASN A 136 -2.56 33.89 39.54
N GLU A 137 -2.85 32.58 39.47
CA GLU A 137 -4.17 32.02 39.17
C GLU A 137 -5.03 31.81 40.42
N GLY A 138 -4.56 32.25 41.60
CA GLY A 138 -5.26 32.10 42.87
C GLY A 138 -5.12 30.71 43.51
N LEU A 139 -4.18 29.89 43.06
CA LEU A 139 -3.95 28.53 43.54
C LEU A 139 -2.87 28.45 44.64
N ILE A 140 -3.02 27.56 45.62
CA ILE A 140 -2.06 27.25 46.68
C ILE A 140 -1.01 26.29 46.14
N GLU A 141 0.25 26.71 46.15
CA GLU A 141 1.39 25.96 45.62
C GLU A 141 2.54 25.87 46.64
N PRO A 142 3.34 24.78 46.64
CA PRO A 142 4.50 24.67 47.51
C PRO A 142 5.63 25.60 47.05
N LEU A 143 6.06 26.49 47.94
CA LEU A 143 7.16 27.43 47.71
C LEU A 143 8.49 26.92 48.27
N ARG A 144 8.47 26.27 49.44
CA ARG A 144 9.63 25.60 50.04
C ARG A 144 9.15 24.42 50.86
N LEU A 145 9.72 23.24 50.62
CA LEU A 145 9.42 22.03 51.36
C LEU A 145 10.67 21.53 52.07
N SER A 146 10.50 20.99 53.27
CA SER A 146 11.58 20.40 54.03
C SER A 146 11.87 19.02 53.47
N LYS A 147 13.12 18.57 53.56
CA LYS A 147 13.52 17.26 53.02
C LYS A 147 12.74 16.11 53.68
N LYS A 148 12.45 16.24 54.98
CA LYS A 148 11.70 15.29 55.81
C LYS A 148 10.76 16.05 56.76
N GLU A 149 9.51 15.63 56.87
CA GLU A 149 8.63 16.08 57.95
C GLU A 149 9.15 15.47 59.27
N ARG A 150 9.52 16.31 60.23
CA ARG A 150 9.98 15.92 61.57
C ARG A 150 8.78 16.00 62.53
N ASP A 151 8.90 15.44 63.73
CA ASP A 151 7.76 15.33 64.66
C ASP A 151 7.12 16.70 64.97
N ASN A 152 7.95 17.75 65.07
CA ASN A 152 7.47 19.11 65.21
C ASN A 152 7.42 19.87 63.88
N HIS A 153 6.47 19.49 63.02
CA HIS A 153 6.29 20.09 61.69
C HIS A 153 5.40 21.35 61.67
N PHE A 154 5.68 22.30 60.76
CA PHE A 154 4.92 23.54 60.52
C PHE A 154 4.61 23.71 59.03
N ASP A 155 3.35 23.94 58.71
CA ASP A 155 2.93 24.40 57.37
C ASP A 155 2.62 25.90 57.44
N LEU A 156 3.33 26.71 56.66
CA LEU A 156 3.14 28.16 56.57
C LEU A 156 2.62 28.54 55.17
N LEU A 157 1.78 29.55 55.08
CA LEU A 157 1.40 30.20 53.84
C LEU A 157 2.07 31.58 53.80
N LEU A 158 2.71 31.91 52.69
CA LEU A 158 3.31 33.21 52.41
C LEU A 158 2.32 34.02 51.57
N LEU A 159 1.75 35.05 52.17
CA LEU A 159 0.93 36.04 51.47
C LEU A 159 1.85 37.09 50.85
N SER A 160 1.50 37.59 49.67
CA SER A 160 2.20 38.70 49.00
C SER A 160 1.18 39.68 48.44
N ASN A 161 1.49 40.97 48.51
CA ASN A 161 0.71 42.03 47.85
C ASN A 161 1.51 42.74 46.73
N GLY A 162 2.59 42.09 46.25
CA GLY A 162 3.49 42.64 45.23
C GLY A 162 4.56 43.60 45.76
N LYS A 163 4.36 44.24 46.91
CA LYS A 163 5.37 45.12 47.56
C LYS A 163 6.04 44.49 48.77
N LYS A 164 5.30 43.71 49.55
CA LYS A 164 5.78 42.99 50.75
C LYS A 164 5.16 41.60 50.83
N SER A 165 5.80 40.70 51.57
CA SER A 165 5.27 39.36 51.87
C SER A 165 5.04 39.17 53.37
N HIS A 166 4.23 38.18 53.78
CA HIS A 166 3.86 37.93 55.18
C HIS A 166 3.59 36.44 55.42
N PHE A 167 4.21 35.86 56.45
CA PHE A 167 3.95 34.47 56.84
C PHE A 167 2.67 34.37 57.66
N THR A 168 1.86 33.35 57.39
CA THR A 168 0.73 32.94 58.22
C THR A 168 0.76 31.43 58.43
N TYR A 169 0.28 30.97 59.58
CA TYR A 169 0.25 29.53 59.90
C TYR A 169 -0.94 28.83 59.25
N ILE A 170 -0.72 27.64 58.71
CA ILE A 170 -1.77 26.78 58.14
C ILE A 170 -2.20 25.79 59.23
N ARG A 171 -3.43 25.93 59.73
CA ARG A 171 -4.04 25.03 60.73
C ARG A 171 -4.58 23.75 60.11
N ASN A 172 -5.06 23.83 58.88
CA ASN A 172 -5.62 22.67 58.18
C ASN A 172 -5.34 22.78 56.68
N PHE A 173 -4.30 22.08 56.23
CA PHE A 173 -3.86 22.10 54.84
C PHE A 173 -4.94 21.61 53.88
N ASN A 174 -5.67 20.55 54.22
CA ASN A 174 -6.73 20.00 53.38
C ASN A 174 -7.88 21.00 53.16
N LYS A 175 -8.29 21.75 54.19
CA LYS A 175 -9.29 22.83 54.07
C LYS A 175 -8.80 24.00 53.24
N LEU A 176 -7.50 24.31 53.28
CA LEU A 176 -6.90 25.39 52.51
C LEU A 176 -6.97 25.10 51.00
N VAL A 177 -6.72 23.86 50.59
CA VAL A 177 -6.65 23.47 49.18
C VAL A 177 -7.98 23.00 48.58
N ALA A 178 -8.96 22.65 49.42
CA ALA A 178 -10.28 22.17 49.00
C ALA A 178 -11.04 23.08 48.00
N PRO A 179 -10.96 24.43 48.06
CA PRO A 179 -11.64 25.29 47.09
C PRO A 179 -11.16 25.08 45.65
N GLN A 180 -9.91 24.68 45.46
CA GLN A 180 -9.22 24.48 44.17
C GLN A 180 -9.63 23.19 43.44
N MET A 181 -10.59 22.46 43.99
CA MET A 181 -11.03 21.16 43.50
C MET A 181 -12.33 21.28 42.70
N SER A 182 -12.49 20.41 41.70
CA SER A 182 -13.70 20.39 40.86
C SER A 182 -14.95 20.02 41.68
N ALA A 183 -16.12 20.51 41.23
CA ALA A 183 -17.40 20.32 41.93
C ALA A 183 -17.77 18.84 42.17
N ASN A 184 -17.31 17.93 41.31
CA ASN A 184 -17.52 16.49 41.45
C ASN A 184 -16.67 15.85 42.56
N ILE A 185 -15.51 16.42 42.90
CA ILE A 185 -14.66 15.91 43.99
C ILE A 185 -15.13 16.44 45.35
N LYS A 186 -15.73 17.65 45.39
CA LYS A 186 -16.38 18.23 46.57
C LYS A 186 -17.59 17.43 47.10
N LYS A 187 -18.15 16.51 46.31
CA LYS A 187 -19.24 15.60 46.73
C LYS A 187 -18.75 14.33 47.46
N LEU A 188 -17.45 14.05 47.49
CA LEU A 188 -16.85 12.81 48.05
C LEU A 188 -16.20 13.03 49.44
N THR A 189 -16.68 14.00 50.22
CA THR A 189 -15.86 14.89 51.05
C THR A 189 -15.37 14.43 52.42
N ASN A 190 -15.67 13.23 52.93
CA ASN A 190 -15.38 12.97 54.34
C ASN A 190 -14.02 12.34 54.70
N LYS A 191 -13.21 11.83 53.75
CA LYS A 191 -11.83 11.35 54.05
C LYS A 191 -10.88 11.42 52.83
N MET A 192 -10.39 12.61 52.48
CA MET A 192 -9.38 12.80 51.43
C MET A 192 -8.02 13.24 52.00
N PHE A 193 -6.93 12.76 51.41
CA PHE A 193 -5.53 13.04 51.79
C PHE A 193 -4.80 13.72 50.62
N VAL A 194 -4.11 14.84 50.87
CA VAL A 194 -3.38 15.58 49.83
C VAL A 194 -1.88 15.43 50.04
N CYS A 195 -1.14 15.07 48.99
CA CYS A 195 0.32 15.08 49.03
C CYS A 195 0.83 16.53 49.01
N LYS A 196 1.43 16.99 50.11
CA LYS A 196 1.96 18.35 50.23
C LYS A 196 3.12 18.67 49.27
N LYS A 197 3.73 17.65 48.65
CA LYS A 197 4.88 17.80 47.74
C LYS A 197 4.49 17.99 46.28
N CYS A 198 3.48 17.27 45.80
CA CYS A 198 3.03 17.32 44.40
C CYS A 198 1.59 17.79 44.23
N MET A 199 0.89 18.09 45.33
CA MET A 199 -0.50 18.55 45.39
C MET A 199 -1.54 17.56 44.85
N LEU A 200 -1.17 16.29 44.65
CA LEU A 200 -2.09 15.22 44.22
C LEU A 200 -2.98 14.73 45.36
N TYR A 201 -4.20 14.32 45.00
CA TYR A 201 -5.23 13.86 45.93
C TYR A 201 -5.30 12.33 45.99
N HIS A 202 -5.54 11.83 47.19
CA HIS A 202 -5.62 10.41 47.49
C HIS A 202 -6.88 10.12 48.33
N PHE A 203 -7.60 9.07 47.98
CA PHE A 203 -8.86 8.69 48.64
C PHE A 203 -8.65 7.84 49.90
N THR A 204 -7.42 7.38 50.17
CA THR A 204 -7.07 6.66 51.39
C THR A 204 -5.68 7.07 51.88
N LYS A 205 -5.43 6.99 53.19
CA LYS A 205 -4.10 7.23 53.77
C LYS A 205 -3.06 6.27 53.18
N LYS A 206 -3.46 5.00 53.02
CA LYS A 206 -2.65 3.94 52.41
C LYS A 206 -2.20 4.29 50.99
N SER A 207 -3.04 4.90 50.15
CA SER A 207 -2.61 5.30 48.79
C SER A 207 -1.70 6.53 48.78
N LEU A 208 -1.82 7.43 49.77
CA LEU A 208 -0.85 8.50 49.97
C LEU A 208 0.50 7.93 50.47
N ASP A 209 0.48 6.93 51.34
CA ASP A 209 1.71 6.30 51.85
C ASP A 209 2.46 5.52 50.75
N PHE A 210 1.77 4.93 49.77
CA PHE A 210 2.35 4.27 48.59
C PHE A 210 2.79 5.23 47.47
N HIS A 211 2.51 6.53 47.59
CA HIS A 211 2.83 7.53 46.58
C HIS A 211 4.33 7.89 46.60
N LYS A 212 5.13 7.19 45.78
CA LYS A 212 6.61 7.36 45.66
C LYS A 212 7.05 8.60 44.85
N CYS A 213 6.59 9.81 45.20
CA CYS A 213 6.84 10.98 44.36
C CYS A 213 8.19 11.72 44.56
N CYS A 214 9.12 11.29 45.44
CA CYS A 214 10.25 12.18 45.78
C CYS A 214 11.61 11.50 46.03
N LYS A 215 12.21 10.87 45.00
CA LYS A 215 13.66 10.55 45.01
C LYS A 215 14.51 11.34 44.00
N HIS A 216 13.90 12.21 43.18
CA HIS A 216 14.64 13.10 42.29
C HIS A 216 14.25 14.56 42.56
N THR A 217 15.19 15.33 43.09
CA THR A 217 15.10 16.79 43.14
C THR A 217 15.41 17.35 41.75
N THR A 218 14.39 17.67 40.95
CA THR A 218 14.43 18.75 39.95
C THR A 218 13.02 18.98 39.39
N ASN A 219 12.61 20.26 39.42
CA ASN A 219 11.44 20.89 38.82
C ASN A 219 10.06 20.41 39.28
N LEU A 220 9.28 21.38 39.77
CA LEU A 220 7.83 21.28 39.96
C LEU A 220 7.20 20.63 38.72
N PRO A 221 6.26 19.68 38.87
CA PRO A 221 5.39 19.33 37.77
C PRO A 221 4.56 20.58 37.45
N SER A 222 4.87 21.23 36.33
CA SER A 222 3.84 21.91 35.55
C SER A 222 2.68 20.94 35.44
N HIS A 223 1.46 21.38 35.73
CA HIS A 223 0.24 20.59 35.71
C HIS A 223 0.25 19.45 34.68
N VAL A 224 0.71 18.26 35.06
CA VAL A 224 0.51 17.03 34.29
C VAL A 224 -0.91 16.56 34.61
N ASN A 225 -1.86 17.41 34.24
CA ASN A 225 -3.14 16.91 33.80
C ASN A 225 -2.83 16.11 32.54
N ASN A 226 -2.61 14.81 32.68
CA ASN A 226 -2.91 13.87 31.62
C ASN A 226 -4.42 14.02 31.34
N THR A 227 -4.85 15.04 30.59
CA THR A 227 -6.20 15.06 30.03
C THR A 227 -6.19 14.13 28.84
N ILE A 228 -6.24 12.84 29.18
CA ILE A 228 -6.99 11.90 28.39
C ILE A 228 -8.40 12.51 28.17
N PRO A 229 -8.91 12.49 26.93
CA PRO A 229 -10.28 12.89 26.61
C PRO A 229 -11.27 12.37 27.66
N LEU A 230 -12.20 13.21 28.13
CA LEU A 230 -13.11 12.92 29.25
C LEU A 230 -13.88 11.59 29.05
N ASN A 231 -14.22 11.29 27.79
CA ASN A 231 -14.85 10.04 27.37
C ASN A 231 -14.02 8.77 27.66
N LEU A 232 -12.69 8.85 27.61
CA LEU A 232 -11.75 7.76 27.94
C LEU A 232 -11.52 7.63 29.45
N LYS A 233 -11.50 8.75 30.20
CA LYS A 233 -11.38 8.75 31.68
C LYS A 233 -12.55 8.08 32.40
N LEU A 234 -13.73 8.06 31.77
CA LEU A 234 -14.95 7.44 32.30
C LEU A 234 -14.99 5.91 32.09
N THR A 235 -13.93 5.30 31.55
CA THR A 235 -13.88 3.85 31.31
C THR A 235 -13.16 3.14 32.46
N ARG A 236 -13.87 2.27 33.19
CA ARG A 236 -13.25 1.42 34.24
C ARG A 236 -12.24 0.40 33.70
N SER A 237 -12.20 0.21 32.37
CA SER A 237 -11.32 -0.72 31.66
C SER A 237 -9.93 -0.18 31.36
N LEU A 238 -9.67 1.12 31.58
CA LEU A 238 -8.40 1.76 31.27
C LEU A 238 -7.67 2.15 32.57
N VAL A 239 -6.39 1.81 32.68
CA VAL A 239 -5.49 2.24 33.76
C VAL A 239 -4.54 3.27 33.20
N VAL A 240 -4.57 4.45 33.80
CA VAL A 240 -3.81 5.62 33.37
C VAL A 240 -2.77 5.91 34.44
N PHE A 241 -1.53 6.12 34.02
CA PHE A 241 -0.45 6.49 34.91
C PHE A 241 -0.13 7.97 34.74
N ASP A 242 0.10 8.68 35.84
CA ASP A 242 0.27 10.15 35.83
C ASP A 242 1.62 10.60 35.23
N TYR A 243 2.60 9.70 35.08
CA TYR A 243 3.92 10.01 34.52
C TYR A 243 4.13 9.43 33.12
N ALA A 244 4.34 10.32 32.14
CA ALA A 244 4.52 9.95 30.73
C ALA A 244 5.85 9.21 30.46
N GLU A 245 6.94 9.59 31.14
CA GLU A 245 8.30 9.11 30.84
C GLU A 245 8.50 7.60 31.05
N ASP A 246 7.78 6.99 32.01
CA ASP A 246 7.88 5.56 32.35
C ASP A 246 6.58 4.77 32.14
N SER A 247 5.66 5.33 31.35
CA SER A 247 4.29 4.80 31.17
C SER A 247 4.24 3.35 30.66
N PHE A 248 5.13 2.96 29.74
CA PHE A 248 5.23 1.57 29.26
C PHE A 248 5.63 0.60 30.39
N LYS A 249 6.66 0.96 31.15
CA LYS A 249 7.16 0.16 32.28
C LYS A 249 6.12 0.03 33.39
N ASN A 250 5.40 1.11 33.68
CA ASN A 250 4.30 1.11 34.66
C ASN A 250 3.12 0.24 34.23
N CYS A 251 2.80 0.16 32.94
CA CYS A 251 1.79 -0.78 32.44
C CYS A 251 2.18 -2.24 32.73
N ILE A 252 3.46 -2.59 32.59
CA ILE A 252 3.96 -3.94 32.87
C ILE A 252 3.87 -4.26 34.36
N ARG A 253 4.43 -3.39 35.20
CA ARG A 253 4.40 -3.47 36.67
C ARG A 253 2.99 -3.67 37.23
N TYR A 254 1.99 -3.05 36.60
CA TYR A 254 0.63 -3.12 37.09
C TYR A 254 0.02 -4.53 36.96
N LYS A 255 0.36 -5.27 35.90
CA LYS A 255 -0.18 -6.62 35.66
C LYS A 255 0.68 -7.71 36.28
N SER A 256 2.01 -7.59 36.21
CA SER A 256 2.93 -8.57 36.81
C SER A 256 3.79 -7.89 37.88
N ASN A 257 3.84 -8.50 39.07
CA ASN A 257 4.74 -8.08 40.16
C ASN A 257 6.21 -8.45 39.86
N ASN A 258 6.49 -9.05 38.70
CA ASN A 258 7.76 -9.64 38.28
C ASN A 258 8.55 -8.75 37.29
N GLU A 259 8.49 -7.42 37.45
CA GLU A 259 9.23 -6.50 36.56
C GLU A 259 10.75 -6.82 36.47
N ASN A 260 11.30 -7.39 37.54
CA ASN A 260 12.71 -7.76 37.68
C ASN A 260 13.11 -8.98 36.84
N GLU A 261 12.16 -9.73 36.27
CA GLU A 261 12.42 -10.93 35.45
C GLU A 261 12.61 -10.61 33.95
N TYR A 262 12.29 -9.38 33.51
CA TYR A 262 12.41 -9.00 32.11
C TYR A 262 13.71 -8.25 31.79
N ASP A 263 14.30 -8.51 30.62
CA ASP A 263 15.45 -7.78 30.10
C ASP A 263 15.04 -6.41 29.54
N TRP A 264 15.43 -5.35 30.26
CA TRP A 264 15.20 -3.94 29.92
C TRP A 264 16.36 -3.27 29.17
N THR A 265 17.44 -3.99 28.86
CA THR A 265 18.64 -3.40 28.25
C THR A 265 18.31 -2.69 26.93
N LYS A 266 18.79 -1.45 26.75
CA LYS A 266 18.54 -0.59 25.58
C LYS A 266 17.07 -0.15 25.37
N ILE A 267 16.21 -0.28 26.39
CA ILE A 267 14.86 0.31 26.41
C ILE A 267 14.94 1.68 27.10
N LYS A 268 14.65 2.76 26.35
CA LYS A 268 14.68 4.14 26.86
C LYS A 268 13.32 4.54 27.48
N PRO A 269 13.30 5.53 28.40
CA PRO A 269 12.07 6.26 28.77
C PRO A 269 11.35 6.78 27.52
N GLN A 270 10.02 6.88 27.55
CA GLN A 270 9.16 7.12 26.37
C GLN A 270 9.33 6.09 25.25
N THR A 271 9.06 4.82 25.58
CA THR A 271 9.29 3.66 24.72
C THR A 271 8.54 3.74 23.38
N SER A 272 9.27 3.71 22.25
CA SER A 272 8.66 3.65 20.90
C SER A 272 8.13 2.24 20.56
N LEU A 273 7.25 2.13 19.56
CA LEU A 273 6.77 0.82 19.04
C LEU A 273 7.93 -0.09 18.60
N LYS A 274 9.00 0.46 18.01
CA LYS A 274 10.20 -0.29 17.63
C LYS A 274 10.92 -0.86 18.85
N GLN A 275 10.96 -0.13 19.97
CA GLN A 275 11.54 -0.62 21.22
C GLN A 275 10.68 -1.70 21.89
N ILE A 276 9.34 -1.62 21.81
CA ILE A 276 8.45 -2.70 22.27
C ILE A 276 8.76 -4.00 21.50
N VAL A 277 8.96 -3.92 20.19
CA VAL A 277 9.35 -5.10 19.38
C VAL A 277 10.72 -5.65 19.81
N LYS A 278 11.69 -4.78 20.10
CA LYS A 278 12.99 -5.21 20.65
C LYS A 278 12.84 -5.89 22.01
N PHE A 279 11.97 -5.35 22.88
CA PHE A 279 11.67 -5.92 24.19
C PHE A 279 11.03 -7.32 24.06
N GLU A 280 10.06 -7.52 23.16
CA GLU A 280 9.46 -8.84 22.89
C GLU A 280 10.43 -9.89 22.32
N LYS A 281 11.43 -9.44 21.56
CA LYS A 281 12.47 -10.33 21.03
C LYS A 281 13.41 -10.85 22.12
N LYS A 282 13.70 -10.00 23.11
CA LYS A 282 14.53 -10.34 24.27
C LYS A 282 13.76 -11.17 25.30
N ASN A 283 12.48 -10.88 25.47
CA ASN A 283 11.61 -11.52 26.44
C ASN A 283 10.63 -12.48 25.73
N LYS A 284 11.04 -13.75 25.57
CA LYS A 284 10.29 -14.70 24.72
C LYS A 284 8.88 -15.01 25.22
N THR A 285 8.55 -14.84 26.49
CA THR A 285 7.21 -15.12 27.07
C THR A 285 6.22 -13.96 26.98
N VAL A 286 6.69 -12.73 26.71
CA VAL A 286 5.86 -11.52 26.74
C VAL A 286 5.36 -11.10 25.35
N SER A 287 4.19 -10.47 25.30
CA SER A 287 3.65 -9.95 24.05
C SER A 287 2.70 -8.76 24.23
N PHE A 288 2.67 -7.84 23.26
CA PHE A 288 1.95 -6.57 23.36
C PHE A 288 1.06 -6.28 22.14
N ASN A 289 -0.19 -5.93 22.41
CA ASN A 289 -1.01 -5.14 21.50
C ASN A 289 -0.90 -3.67 21.89
N VAL A 290 -0.78 -2.79 20.90
CA VAL A 290 -0.79 -1.34 21.09
C VAL A 290 -1.84 -0.73 20.19
N PHE A 291 -2.80 -0.07 20.81
CA PHE A 291 -3.86 0.70 20.17
C PHE A 291 -3.55 2.20 20.29
N GLY A 292 -3.99 3.00 19.33
CA GLY A 292 -3.84 4.45 19.34
C GLY A 292 -5.19 5.13 19.43
N TRP A 293 -5.21 6.37 19.94
CA TRP A 293 -6.38 7.23 19.90
C TRP A 293 -6.25 8.27 18.78
N ASN A 294 -7.24 8.33 17.88
CA ASN A 294 -7.37 9.41 16.91
C ASN A 294 -8.24 10.53 17.47
N GLU A 295 -7.63 11.62 17.93
CA GLU A 295 -8.36 12.77 18.47
C GLU A 295 -9.31 13.39 17.46
N ALA A 296 -8.91 13.50 16.18
CA ALA A 296 -9.70 14.19 15.15
C ALA A 296 -11.07 13.55 14.90
N ASN A 297 -11.14 12.22 15.00
CA ASN A 297 -12.37 11.47 14.70
C ASN A 297 -12.94 10.77 15.95
N SER A 298 -12.31 10.91 17.11
CA SER A 298 -12.62 10.17 18.34
C SER A 298 -12.71 8.64 18.13
N GLU A 299 -11.74 8.07 17.41
CA GLU A 299 -11.73 6.63 17.08
C GLU A 299 -10.44 5.93 17.55
N ILE A 300 -10.56 4.64 17.90
CA ILE A 300 -9.41 3.77 18.17
C ILE A 300 -8.77 3.27 16.85
N MET A 301 -7.45 3.26 16.80
CA MET A 301 -6.65 2.69 15.70
C MET A 301 -5.73 1.57 16.20
N ILE A 302 -5.38 0.64 15.32
CA ILE A 302 -4.42 -0.43 15.62
C ILE A 302 -3.02 0.07 15.22
N LEU A 303 -2.08 0.11 16.18
CA LEU A 303 -0.71 0.58 15.95
C LEU A 303 0.28 -0.58 15.88
N LYS A 304 0.13 -1.53 16.79
CA LYS A 304 0.88 -2.78 16.82
C LYS A 304 -0.05 -3.87 17.30
N LYS A 305 0.03 -5.03 16.68
CA LYS A 305 -0.73 -6.19 17.13
C LYS A 305 -0.02 -7.47 16.78
N ILE A 306 -0.06 -8.42 17.70
CA ILE A 306 0.47 -9.77 17.51
C ILE A 306 -0.63 -10.69 16.98
N LYS A 307 -0.21 -11.72 16.24
CA LYS A 307 -1.10 -12.77 15.74
C LYS A 307 -1.45 -13.75 16.85
N GLU A 308 -0.45 -14.15 17.63
CA GLU A 308 -0.59 -15.07 18.76
C GLU A 308 -0.23 -14.34 20.05
N GLU A 309 -1.16 -14.37 21.01
CA GLU A 309 -0.96 -13.83 22.35
C GLU A 309 -0.15 -14.84 23.16
N LYS A 310 1.01 -14.41 23.66
CA LYS A 310 1.83 -15.22 24.56
C LYS A 310 1.27 -15.20 25.98
N GLU A 311 1.79 -16.07 26.84
CA GLU A 311 1.37 -16.21 28.25
C GLU A 311 1.26 -14.84 28.97
N ASP A 312 2.32 -14.03 28.89
CA ASP A 312 2.32 -12.66 29.41
C ASP A 312 1.88 -11.64 28.35
N HIS A 313 0.58 -11.59 28.08
CA HIS A 313 0.00 -10.66 27.12
C HIS A 313 -0.48 -9.32 27.72
N TYR A 314 -0.22 -8.21 27.03
CA TYR A 314 -0.62 -6.86 27.42
C TYR A 314 -1.33 -6.12 26.28
N ASP A 315 -2.53 -5.59 26.55
CA ASP A 315 -3.24 -4.66 25.68
C ASP A 315 -2.97 -3.21 26.17
N LEU A 316 -2.33 -2.38 25.34
CA LEU A 316 -1.95 -1.01 25.68
C LEU A 316 -2.67 0.01 24.79
N LEU A 317 -2.99 1.18 25.35
CA LEU A 317 -3.47 2.34 24.62
C LEU A 317 -2.41 3.44 24.65
N LEU A 318 -1.97 3.89 23.48
CA LEU A 318 -1.08 5.02 23.30
C LEU A 318 -1.90 6.30 23.05
N THR A 319 -1.79 7.24 23.96
CA THR A 319 -2.45 8.56 23.89
C THR A 319 -1.42 9.67 23.96
N LYS A 320 -1.82 10.87 23.50
CA LYS A 320 -1.01 12.07 23.57
C LYS A 320 -1.40 12.85 24.83
N ASN A 321 -0.43 13.40 25.56
CA ASN A 321 -0.67 14.32 26.67
C ASN A 321 -0.80 15.76 26.14
N ASN A 322 -1.15 16.70 27.02
CA ASN A 322 -1.35 18.11 26.66
C ASN A 322 -0.09 18.81 26.14
N GLU A 323 1.08 18.36 26.60
CA GLU A 323 2.39 18.88 26.18
C GLU A 323 2.86 18.25 24.85
N GLY A 324 2.11 17.28 24.34
CA GLY A 324 2.31 16.62 23.07
C GLY A 324 3.19 15.37 23.07
N GLY A 325 3.65 14.93 24.24
CA GLY A 325 4.30 13.64 24.45
C GLY A 325 3.32 12.47 24.45
N TYR A 326 3.76 11.30 23.98
CA TYR A 326 2.95 10.08 24.00
C TYR A 326 3.17 9.30 25.29
N PHE A 327 2.11 8.66 25.80
CA PHE A 327 2.19 7.78 26.96
C PHE A 327 1.26 6.58 26.81
N TYR A 328 1.64 5.46 27.44
CA TYR A 328 0.86 4.22 27.44
C TYR A 328 -0.08 4.17 28.63
N SER A 329 -1.29 3.67 28.39
CA SER A 329 -2.26 3.26 29.38
C SER A 329 -2.52 1.77 29.25
N TYR A 330 -2.71 1.06 30.36
CA TYR A 330 -2.98 -0.38 30.34
C TYR A 330 -4.48 -0.63 30.18
N ILE A 331 -4.86 -1.47 29.23
CA ILE A 331 -6.25 -1.87 28.99
C ILE A 331 -6.50 -3.19 29.72
N LYS A 332 -7.23 -3.13 30.83
CA LYS A 332 -7.59 -4.30 31.65
C LYS A 332 -8.52 -5.27 30.94
N ASP A 333 -9.49 -4.71 30.23
CA ASP A 333 -10.52 -5.46 29.52
C ASP A 333 -10.76 -4.79 28.17
N ILE A 334 -10.08 -5.34 27.16
CA ILE A 334 -10.14 -4.84 25.79
C ILE A 334 -11.53 -4.98 25.15
N ASN A 335 -12.31 -6.00 25.50
CA ASN A 335 -13.66 -6.16 24.95
C ASN A 335 -14.58 -5.04 25.46
N LYS A 336 -14.59 -4.80 26.79
CA LYS A 336 -15.35 -3.67 27.36
C LYS A 336 -14.87 -2.32 26.85
N PHE A 337 -13.55 -2.16 26.71
CA PHE A 337 -12.96 -0.93 26.18
C PHE A 337 -13.40 -0.68 24.73
N LEU A 338 -13.19 -1.64 23.83
CA LEU A 338 -13.53 -1.51 22.41
C LEU A 338 -15.04 -1.39 22.17
N PHE A 339 -15.88 -2.07 22.96
CA PHE A 339 -17.34 -2.01 22.82
C PHE A 339 -17.86 -0.57 22.86
N ARG A 340 -17.32 0.26 23.77
CA ARG A 340 -17.70 1.66 23.93
C ARG A 340 -17.37 2.53 22.71
N TYR A 341 -16.35 2.18 21.93
CA TYR A 341 -15.83 3.02 20.83
C TYR A 341 -16.12 2.46 19.43
N ILE A 342 -16.51 1.19 19.32
CA ILE A 342 -16.66 0.49 18.03
C ILE A 342 -18.11 0.02 17.81
N SER A 343 -18.84 -0.37 18.87
CA SER A 343 -20.22 -0.85 18.73
C SER A 343 -21.20 0.32 18.71
N LYS A 344 -21.70 0.68 17.52
CA LYS A 344 -22.74 1.71 17.37
C LYS A 344 -24.16 1.19 17.63
N SER A 345 -24.38 -0.13 17.57
CA SER A 345 -25.72 -0.74 17.56
C SER A 345 -26.15 -1.37 18.89
N GLY A 346 -25.28 -1.41 19.91
CA GLY A 346 -25.57 -2.00 21.22
C GLY A 346 -25.79 -3.52 21.24
N LYS A 347 -25.91 -4.20 20.10
CA LYS A 347 -26.24 -5.63 19.97
C LYS A 347 -25.03 -6.59 19.92
N ALA A 348 -23.84 -6.09 19.57
CA ALA A 348 -22.63 -6.91 19.48
C ALA A 348 -22.09 -7.31 20.86
N LYS A 349 -21.56 -8.54 21.05
CA LYS A 349 -20.99 -8.97 22.34
C LYS A 349 -19.48 -9.21 22.29
N TYR A 350 -18.93 -9.48 21.10
CA TYR A 350 -17.52 -9.85 20.92
C TYR A 350 -16.90 -9.05 19.77
N ILE A 351 -15.64 -8.61 19.93
CA ILE A 351 -14.92 -7.80 18.94
C ILE A 351 -13.62 -8.50 18.55
N CYS A 352 -13.36 -8.61 17.24
CA CYS A 352 -12.07 -9.08 16.78
C CYS A 352 -11.01 -8.01 16.99
N LYS A 353 -10.05 -8.26 17.89
CA LYS A 353 -8.98 -7.29 18.18
C LYS A 353 -8.09 -7.00 16.94
N LEU A 354 -8.06 -7.86 15.91
CA LEU A 354 -7.23 -7.71 14.69
C LEU A 354 -7.82 -6.77 13.64
N CYS A 355 -9.15 -6.79 13.49
CA CYS A 355 -9.85 -6.07 12.44
C CYS A 355 -10.95 -5.12 12.93
N PHE A 356 -11.26 -5.15 14.23
CA PHE A 356 -12.32 -4.39 14.88
C PHE A 356 -13.74 -4.71 14.38
N SER A 357 -13.94 -5.88 13.78
CA SER A 357 -15.27 -6.36 13.42
C SER A 357 -16.03 -6.91 14.62
N ASN A 358 -17.36 -6.74 14.57
CA ASN A 358 -18.29 -7.06 15.63
C ASN A 358 -18.96 -8.41 15.38
N PHE A 359 -19.11 -9.21 16.43
CA PHE A 359 -19.74 -10.53 16.39
C PHE A 359 -20.75 -10.69 17.53
N LEU A 360 -21.84 -11.41 17.24
CA LEU A 360 -22.89 -11.72 18.21
C LEU A 360 -22.52 -12.90 19.12
N SER A 361 -21.67 -13.82 18.65
CA SER A 361 -21.23 -15.01 19.39
C SER A 361 -19.70 -15.18 19.37
N ILE A 362 -19.17 -15.86 20.38
CA ILE A 362 -17.75 -16.19 20.48
C ILE A 362 -17.32 -17.19 19.39
N GLU A 363 -18.24 -18.06 18.96
CA GLU A 363 -18.01 -19.04 17.89
C GLU A 363 -17.76 -18.35 16.54
N ASN A 364 -18.57 -17.34 16.18
CA ASN A 364 -18.37 -16.56 14.97
C ASN A 364 -17.04 -15.81 15.02
N LEU A 365 -16.71 -15.20 16.16
CA LEU A 365 -15.41 -14.54 16.35
C LEU A 365 -14.25 -15.55 16.20
N THR A 366 -14.37 -16.75 16.74
CA THR A 366 -13.31 -17.77 16.67
C THR A 366 -13.11 -18.26 15.24
N THR A 367 -14.19 -18.44 14.50
CA THR A 367 -14.16 -18.77 13.07
C THR A 367 -13.54 -17.65 12.25
N HIS A 368 -13.93 -16.41 12.51
CA HIS A 368 -13.37 -15.22 11.89
C HIS A 368 -11.87 -15.07 12.15
N LYS A 369 -11.41 -15.27 13.41
CA LYS A 369 -10.00 -15.14 13.80
C LYS A 369 -9.08 -15.99 12.95
N LYS A 370 -9.46 -17.24 12.64
CA LYS A 370 -8.68 -18.14 11.78
C LYS A 370 -8.39 -17.52 10.40
N ASN A 371 -9.36 -16.83 9.81
CA ASN A 371 -9.21 -16.13 8.53
C ASN A 371 -8.60 -14.73 8.68
N CYS A 372 -8.76 -14.09 9.84
CA CYS A 372 -8.26 -12.75 10.10
C CYS A 372 -6.74 -12.75 10.38
N MET A 373 -6.22 -13.78 11.06
CA MET A 373 -4.82 -13.89 11.47
C MET A 373 -3.82 -13.95 10.31
N VAL A 374 -4.24 -14.38 9.12
CA VAL A 374 -3.38 -14.35 7.92
C VAL A 374 -3.16 -12.91 7.42
N ASN A 375 -4.06 -11.99 7.74
CA ASN A 375 -4.04 -10.61 7.27
C ASN A 375 -3.28 -9.66 8.23
N SER A 376 -2.80 -8.53 7.71
CA SER A 376 -2.20 -7.47 8.52
C SER A 376 -3.26 -6.80 9.41
N PRO A 377 -2.97 -6.59 10.71
CA PRO A 377 -3.91 -5.94 11.64
C PRO A 377 -4.26 -4.52 11.18
N SER A 378 -5.55 -4.24 11.01
CA SER A 378 -6.06 -2.94 10.55
C SER A 378 -7.57 -2.83 10.80
N LYS A 379 -8.10 -1.64 11.10
CA LYS A 379 -9.56 -1.47 11.21
C LYS A 379 -10.20 -1.72 9.84
N VAL A 380 -11.10 -2.69 9.76
CA VAL A 380 -11.78 -3.03 8.51
C VAL A 380 -13.11 -2.29 8.43
N GLU A 381 -13.37 -1.68 7.28
CA GLU A 381 -14.66 -1.09 6.93
C GLU A 381 -15.23 -1.83 5.72
N VAL A 382 -16.41 -2.41 5.89
CA VAL A 382 -17.24 -2.97 4.81
C VAL A 382 -18.31 -1.95 4.42
N PRO A 383 -18.86 -2.00 3.19
CA PRO A 383 -20.01 -1.21 2.81
C PRO A 383 -21.18 -1.35 3.79
N THR A 384 -21.95 -0.28 3.98
CA THR A 384 -23.16 -0.30 4.81
C THR A 384 -24.38 -0.64 3.96
N VAL A 385 -25.40 -1.26 4.57
CA VAL A 385 -26.70 -1.48 3.91
C VAL A 385 -27.22 -0.14 3.37
N GLY A 386 -27.64 -0.12 2.11
CA GLY A 386 -28.09 1.10 1.40
C GLY A 386 -26.98 1.85 0.66
N ASN A 387 -25.71 1.67 1.04
CA ASN A 387 -24.53 2.21 0.35
C ASN A 387 -23.59 1.09 -0.13
N ASN A 388 -24.14 -0.07 -0.45
CA ASN A 388 -23.42 -1.25 -0.89
C ASN A 388 -23.66 -1.58 -2.36
N ILE A 389 -24.22 -0.66 -3.15
CA ILE A 389 -24.41 -0.87 -4.59
C ILE A 389 -23.21 -0.30 -5.35
N LEU A 390 -22.51 -1.16 -6.09
CA LEU A 390 -21.48 -0.77 -7.05
C LEU A 390 -22.13 -0.56 -8.41
N LYS A 391 -21.96 0.64 -8.97
CA LYS A 391 -22.40 1.05 -10.30
C LYS A 391 -21.47 2.11 -10.88
N PHE A 392 -21.68 2.47 -12.14
CA PHE A 392 -20.93 3.55 -12.76
C PHE A 392 -21.35 4.91 -12.18
N GLU A 393 -20.40 5.66 -11.63
CA GLU A 393 -20.63 6.98 -11.02
C GLU A 393 -19.76 8.09 -11.65
N ASN A 394 -18.73 7.74 -12.41
CA ASN A 394 -17.74 8.69 -12.92
C ASN A 394 -18.19 9.35 -14.23
N PHE A 395 -19.36 9.99 -14.21
CA PHE A 395 -19.98 10.55 -15.41
C PHE A 395 -19.14 11.62 -16.11
N HIS A 396 -18.42 12.45 -15.36
CA HIS A 396 -17.49 13.45 -15.90
C HIS A 396 -16.33 12.85 -16.72
N HIS A 397 -15.96 11.58 -16.54
CA HIS A 397 -14.93 10.92 -17.36
C HIS A 397 -15.34 10.75 -18.83
N GLN A 398 -16.60 10.99 -19.16
CA GLN A 398 -17.10 11.01 -20.54
C GLN A 398 -16.68 12.28 -21.30
N GLN A 399 -16.23 13.33 -20.60
CA GLN A 399 -15.80 14.57 -21.21
C GLN A 399 -14.33 14.47 -21.62
N ARG A 400 -13.98 14.85 -22.86
CA ARG A 400 -12.58 14.91 -23.29
C ARG A 400 -11.83 16.00 -22.51
N ILE A 401 -10.68 15.66 -21.91
CA ILE A 401 -9.81 16.66 -21.27
C ILE A 401 -9.15 17.55 -22.35
N PRO A 402 -9.31 18.89 -22.32
CA PRO A 402 -8.83 19.74 -23.42
C PRO A 402 -7.32 19.77 -23.61
N PHE A 403 -6.54 19.78 -22.52
CA PHE A 403 -5.08 19.86 -22.59
C PHE A 403 -4.43 18.59 -22.07
N VAL A 404 -3.45 18.06 -22.81
CA VAL A 404 -2.63 16.91 -22.45
C VAL A 404 -1.17 17.23 -22.79
N ILE A 405 -0.24 16.86 -21.92
CA ILE A 405 1.20 17.07 -22.13
C ILE A 405 1.88 15.71 -22.29
N TYR A 406 2.70 15.56 -23.32
CA TYR A 406 3.55 14.39 -23.56
C TYR A 406 5.00 14.74 -23.23
N LEU A 407 5.73 13.86 -22.56
CA LEU A 407 7.03 14.16 -21.96
C LEU A 407 7.99 12.98 -22.10
N ASP A 408 9.27 13.29 -22.30
CA ASP A 408 10.37 12.35 -22.19
C ASP A 408 11.65 13.03 -21.66
N PHE A 409 12.53 12.25 -21.02
CA PHE A 409 13.83 12.70 -20.50
C PHE A 409 14.96 11.87 -21.09
N GLU A 410 16.09 12.52 -21.35
CA GLU A 410 17.31 11.84 -21.77
C GLU A 410 18.42 11.95 -20.72
N CYS A 411 19.15 10.85 -20.56
CA CYS A 411 20.16 10.70 -19.52
C CYS A 411 21.54 10.32 -20.07
N LEU A 412 22.58 10.90 -19.47
CA LEU A 412 23.96 10.45 -19.60
C LEU A 412 24.15 9.15 -18.81
N LEU A 413 24.91 8.21 -19.35
CA LEU A 413 25.28 6.96 -18.68
C LEU A 413 26.70 7.05 -18.13
N GLU A 414 26.84 7.60 -16.92
CA GLU A 414 28.13 7.72 -16.23
C GLU A 414 28.61 6.35 -15.75
N LYS A 415 29.85 5.97 -16.07
CA LYS A 415 30.43 4.68 -15.67
C LYS A 415 30.72 4.64 -14.16
N ILE A 416 30.56 3.46 -13.55
CA ILE A 416 30.89 3.18 -12.15
C ILE A 416 31.94 2.07 -12.11
N ASP A 417 33.08 2.33 -11.49
CA ASP A 417 34.14 1.33 -11.32
C ASP A 417 33.78 0.34 -10.20
N THR A 418 33.82 -0.95 -10.52
CA THR A 418 33.49 -2.05 -9.58
C THR A 418 34.34 -3.29 -9.85
N THR A 419 34.51 -4.16 -8.85
CA THR A 419 35.24 -5.44 -8.95
C THR A 419 34.28 -6.62 -9.17
N GLU A 420 34.66 -7.55 -10.05
CA GLU A 420 33.77 -8.64 -10.46
C GLU A 420 33.66 -9.77 -9.42
N PRO A 421 32.44 -10.16 -8.98
CA PRO A 421 32.23 -11.28 -8.05
C PRO A 421 32.28 -12.67 -8.72
N ASP A 422 32.30 -13.73 -7.90
CA ASP A 422 32.28 -15.13 -8.37
C ASP A 422 31.04 -15.47 -9.23
N SER A 423 31.30 -15.93 -10.45
CA SER A 423 30.31 -16.34 -11.45
C SER A 423 29.54 -17.63 -11.14
N SER A 424 30.01 -18.45 -10.19
CA SER A 424 29.32 -19.66 -9.75
C SER A 424 28.13 -19.40 -8.82
N SER A 425 27.98 -18.15 -8.36
CA SER A 425 26.98 -17.75 -7.36
C SER A 425 26.11 -16.59 -7.84
N SER A 426 24.97 -16.37 -7.17
CA SER A 426 24.11 -15.23 -7.46
C SER A 426 24.70 -13.94 -6.91
N PHE A 427 24.93 -12.94 -7.77
CA PHE A 427 25.43 -11.62 -7.38
C PHE A 427 24.70 -10.48 -8.11
N THR A 428 24.93 -9.25 -7.64
CA THR A 428 24.44 -8.00 -8.28
C THR A 428 25.46 -6.88 -8.11
N MET A 429 25.79 -6.17 -9.19
CA MET A 429 26.83 -5.14 -9.24
C MET A 429 26.38 -3.94 -10.10
N ASP A 430 26.56 -2.71 -9.60
CA ASP A 430 26.26 -1.47 -10.34
C ASP A 430 27.41 -1.13 -11.30
N TYR A 431 27.13 -0.74 -12.55
CA TYR A 431 28.18 -0.34 -13.50
C TYR A 431 27.92 0.98 -14.25
N GLN A 432 26.68 1.48 -14.21
CA GLN A 432 26.31 2.78 -14.78
C GLN A 432 25.34 3.54 -13.87
N SER A 433 25.48 4.87 -13.82
CA SER A 433 24.56 5.81 -13.19
C SER A 433 23.92 6.70 -14.25
N HIS A 434 22.59 6.86 -14.20
CA HIS A 434 21.86 7.68 -15.16
C HIS A 434 21.70 9.11 -14.62
N LYS A 435 22.11 10.12 -15.40
CA LYS A 435 21.98 11.54 -15.05
C LYS A 435 21.22 12.30 -16.14
N PRO A 436 20.09 12.96 -15.84
CA PRO A 436 19.32 13.68 -16.85
C PRO A 436 20.15 14.83 -17.42
N TYR A 437 20.20 14.94 -18.75
CA TYR A 437 20.85 16.06 -19.45
C TYR A 437 19.90 16.81 -20.40
N SER A 438 18.78 16.20 -20.81
CA SER A 438 17.80 16.85 -21.68
C SER A 438 16.39 16.40 -21.35
N PHE A 439 15.41 17.23 -21.67
CA PHE A 439 13.99 16.86 -21.67
C PHE A 439 13.26 17.55 -22.81
N ALA A 440 12.17 16.92 -23.25
CA ALA A 440 11.21 17.58 -24.12
C ALA A 440 9.78 17.29 -23.64
N TYR A 441 8.90 18.28 -23.77
CA TYR A 441 7.47 18.05 -23.62
C TYR A 441 6.65 18.79 -24.67
N TYR A 442 5.59 18.15 -25.13
CA TYR A 442 4.67 18.68 -26.12
C TYR A 442 3.29 18.90 -25.50
N ILE A 443 2.79 20.12 -25.60
CA ILE A 443 1.46 20.51 -25.12
C ILE A 443 0.47 20.38 -26.26
N VAL A 444 -0.45 19.44 -26.13
CA VAL A 444 -1.61 19.26 -27.02
C VAL A 444 -2.81 19.93 -26.37
N GLY A 445 -3.37 20.93 -27.06
CA GLY A 445 -4.60 21.62 -26.70
C GLY A 445 -5.69 21.45 -27.76
N PRO A 446 -6.82 22.15 -27.62
CA PRO A 446 -7.92 22.11 -28.57
C PRO A 446 -7.55 22.69 -29.94
N ASP A 447 -6.67 23.70 -29.96
CA ASP A 447 -6.19 24.36 -31.17
C ASP A 447 -4.79 23.87 -31.52
N ILE A 448 -4.69 23.06 -32.58
CA ILE A 448 -3.44 22.45 -33.05
C ILE A 448 -2.38 23.49 -33.39
N GLU A 449 -2.77 24.64 -33.93
CA GLU A 449 -1.83 25.71 -34.30
C GLU A 449 -1.18 26.31 -33.06
N LYS A 450 -1.89 26.34 -31.93
CA LYS A 450 -1.37 26.80 -30.63
C LYS A 450 -0.58 25.74 -29.86
N ASN A 451 -0.55 24.48 -30.32
CA ASN A 451 0.24 23.43 -29.66
C ASN A 451 1.73 23.79 -29.63
N LYS A 452 2.40 23.53 -28.51
CA LYS A 452 3.75 23.99 -28.26
C LYS A 452 4.66 22.84 -27.84
N LEU A 453 5.78 22.67 -28.54
CA LEU A 453 6.88 21.81 -28.12
C LEU A 453 7.89 22.63 -27.32
N VAL A 454 8.31 22.10 -26.18
CA VAL A 454 9.38 22.64 -25.35
C VAL A 454 10.50 21.62 -25.30
N LEU A 455 11.72 22.07 -25.57
CA LEU A 455 12.93 21.25 -25.50
C LEU A 455 13.99 22.03 -24.73
N TYR A 456 14.74 21.32 -23.89
CA TYR A 456 15.87 21.89 -23.16
C TYR A 456 16.97 20.85 -22.99
N THR A 457 18.19 21.24 -23.37
CA THR A 457 19.42 20.46 -23.19
C THR A 457 20.37 21.23 -22.28
N ALA A 458 20.97 20.52 -21.32
CA ALA A 458 21.95 21.05 -20.37
C ALA A 458 23.16 21.62 -21.11
N LYS A 459 23.57 22.82 -20.72
CA LYS A 459 24.77 23.48 -21.26
C LYS A 459 26.00 23.08 -20.46
N ASN A 460 25.83 22.90 -19.15
CA ASN A 460 26.90 22.63 -18.19
C ASN A 460 26.56 21.41 -17.31
N LYS A 461 27.60 20.75 -16.75
CA LYS A 461 27.44 19.56 -15.90
C LYS A 461 26.62 19.82 -14.63
N ASN A 462 26.60 21.06 -14.16
CA ASN A 462 25.91 21.47 -12.93
C ASN A 462 24.46 21.90 -13.16
N ASP A 463 23.95 21.84 -14.40
CA ASP A 463 22.56 22.20 -14.69
C ASP A 463 21.61 21.17 -14.07
N ASP A 464 20.77 21.58 -13.12
CA ASP A 464 19.67 20.74 -12.63
C ASP A 464 18.52 20.75 -13.65
N VAL A 465 18.63 19.82 -14.61
CA VAL A 465 17.65 19.63 -15.70
C VAL A 465 16.24 19.40 -15.16
N VAL A 466 16.09 18.71 -14.03
CA VAL A 466 14.78 18.43 -13.45
C VAL A 466 14.17 19.69 -12.83
N GLU A 467 14.98 20.54 -12.19
CA GLU A 467 14.54 21.84 -11.69
C GLU A 467 14.10 22.77 -12.84
N VAL A 468 14.87 22.82 -13.92
CA VAL A 468 14.53 23.60 -15.13
C VAL A 468 13.20 23.11 -15.72
N PHE A 469 13.01 21.80 -15.82
CA PHE A 469 11.73 21.20 -16.25
C PHE A 469 10.55 21.72 -15.41
N PHE A 470 10.66 21.66 -14.08
CA PHE A 470 9.56 22.12 -13.21
C PHE A 470 9.29 23.62 -13.32
N LYS A 471 10.33 24.45 -13.52
CA LYS A 471 10.17 25.90 -13.78
C LYS A 471 9.37 26.15 -15.06
N MET A 472 9.75 25.48 -16.16
CA MET A 472 9.12 25.68 -17.47
C MET A 472 7.68 25.14 -17.52
N ILE A 473 7.47 23.91 -17.06
CA ILE A 473 6.14 23.27 -17.11
C ILE A 473 5.14 23.97 -16.19
N LYS A 474 5.58 24.48 -15.04
CA LYS A 474 4.74 25.27 -14.15
C LYS A 474 4.24 26.55 -14.83
N ARG A 475 5.11 27.24 -15.57
CA ARG A 475 4.74 28.46 -16.32
C ARG A 475 3.68 28.14 -17.36
N ASP A 476 3.85 27.05 -18.11
CA ASP A 476 2.90 26.65 -19.14
C ASP A 476 1.56 26.16 -18.55
N ILE A 477 1.57 25.44 -17.42
CA ILE A 477 0.33 25.04 -16.72
C ILE A 477 -0.43 26.25 -16.16
N ILE A 478 0.26 27.30 -15.69
CA ILE A 478 -0.40 28.54 -15.25
C ILE A 478 -1.10 29.23 -16.43
N LYS A 479 -0.53 29.20 -17.63
CA LYS A 479 -1.20 29.71 -18.85
C LYS A 479 -2.47 28.91 -19.15
N ILE A 480 -2.41 27.57 -19.03
CA ILE A 480 -3.58 26.70 -19.19
C ILE A 480 -4.65 26.99 -18.12
N ASP A 481 -4.26 27.22 -16.86
CA ASP A 481 -5.18 27.59 -15.76
C ASP A 481 -5.87 28.93 -16.01
N ASN A 482 -5.16 29.91 -16.57
CA ASN A 482 -5.74 31.19 -16.94
C ASN A 482 -6.70 31.05 -18.13
N TYR A 483 -6.34 30.22 -19.11
CA TYR A 483 -7.22 29.89 -20.22
C TYR A 483 -8.52 29.24 -19.75
N TYR A 484 -8.46 28.29 -18.79
CA TYR A 484 -9.66 27.68 -18.20
C TYR A 484 -10.58 28.68 -17.47
N LYS A 485 -10.05 29.80 -16.97
CA LYS A 485 -10.84 30.83 -16.26
C LYS A 485 -11.57 31.80 -17.20
N GLN A 486 -11.20 31.83 -18.47
CA GLN A 486 -11.79 32.74 -19.46
C GLN A 486 -13.00 32.13 -20.19
N ILE A 487 -13.40 30.91 -19.86
CA ILE A 487 -14.48 30.18 -20.53
C ILE A 487 -15.82 30.49 -19.86
N GLU A 488 -16.61 31.43 -20.42
CA GLU A 488 -17.95 31.76 -19.89
C GLU A 488 -19.08 31.82 -20.94
N PHE A 489 -18.85 31.49 -22.21
CA PHE A 489 -19.89 31.67 -23.25
C PHE A 489 -20.71 30.40 -23.52
N LEU A 490 -22.03 30.48 -23.27
CA LEU A 490 -23.04 29.56 -23.78
C LEU A 490 -23.50 30.11 -25.14
N ASN A 491 -23.34 29.36 -26.23
CA ASN A 491 -23.75 29.78 -27.57
C ASN A 491 -24.68 28.72 -28.16
N MET A 492 -25.99 28.96 -28.02
CA MET A 492 -27.07 28.04 -28.38
C MET A 492 -27.63 28.40 -29.75
N THR A 493 -27.78 27.42 -30.65
CA THR A 493 -28.54 27.59 -31.89
C THR A 493 -30.04 27.53 -31.62
N ASP A 494 -30.86 27.95 -32.60
CA ASP A 494 -32.32 27.79 -32.51
C ASP A 494 -32.73 26.32 -32.38
N GLU A 495 -32.06 25.41 -33.10
CA GLU A 495 -32.23 23.96 -32.97
C GLU A 495 -31.91 23.45 -31.56
N ASP A 496 -30.84 23.97 -30.92
CA ASP A 496 -30.48 23.60 -29.55
C ASP A 496 -31.54 24.08 -28.55
N ASN A 497 -32.12 25.26 -28.76
CA ASN A 497 -33.20 25.78 -27.94
C ASN A 497 -34.49 24.97 -28.11
N GLU A 498 -34.82 24.59 -29.34
CA GLU A 498 -35.96 23.73 -29.65
C GLU A 498 -35.80 22.34 -29.00
N ARG A 499 -34.63 21.71 -29.19
CA ARG A 499 -34.29 20.43 -28.54
C ARG A 499 -34.38 20.55 -27.02
N PHE A 500 -33.85 21.63 -26.45
CA PHE A 500 -33.97 21.86 -25.01
C PHE A 500 -35.43 21.92 -24.60
N ASN A 501 -36.27 22.72 -25.25
CA ASN A 501 -37.68 22.90 -24.91
C ASN A 501 -38.47 21.59 -25.02
N ASN A 502 -38.32 20.84 -26.11
CA ASN A 502 -39.05 19.60 -26.41
C ASN A 502 -38.61 18.39 -25.56
N THR A 503 -37.48 18.48 -24.85
CA THR A 503 -37.01 17.36 -24.02
C THR A 503 -37.68 17.35 -22.64
N HIS A 504 -38.60 16.41 -22.39
CA HIS A 504 -39.35 16.32 -21.11
C HIS A 504 -38.70 15.43 -20.03
N TYR A 505 -37.70 14.64 -20.41
CA TYR A 505 -36.98 13.73 -19.51
C TYR A 505 -35.48 13.99 -19.58
N CYS A 506 -34.80 13.87 -18.45
CA CYS A 506 -33.35 14.00 -18.43
C CYS A 506 -32.70 12.89 -19.26
N GLU A 507 -31.90 13.28 -20.26
CA GLU A 507 -31.19 12.38 -21.19
C GLU A 507 -30.12 11.50 -20.51
N HIS A 508 -30.01 11.56 -19.18
CA HIS A 508 -29.08 10.77 -18.38
C HIS A 508 -29.77 9.82 -17.38
N CYS A 509 -30.59 10.34 -16.46
CA CYS A 509 -31.33 9.53 -15.48
C CYS A 509 -32.68 9.01 -16.02
N ALA A 510 -33.12 9.47 -17.19
CA ALA A 510 -34.49 9.30 -17.70
C ALA A 510 -35.59 9.84 -16.77
N CYS A 511 -35.24 10.66 -15.78
CA CYS A 511 -36.19 11.20 -14.82
C CYS A 511 -36.93 12.42 -15.40
N SER A 512 -38.24 12.51 -15.13
CA SER A 512 -39.11 13.62 -15.58
C SER A 512 -38.63 14.97 -15.04
N PHE A 513 -38.77 16.02 -15.86
CA PHE A 513 -38.49 17.41 -15.47
C PHE A 513 -39.64 18.12 -14.75
N GLU A 514 -40.82 17.49 -14.62
CA GLU A 514 -41.95 18.08 -13.89
C GLU A 514 -41.58 18.45 -12.44
N ASN A 515 -40.75 17.62 -11.79
CA ASN A 515 -40.33 17.80 -10.40
C ASN A 515 -38.81 18.06 -10.25
N LYS A 516 -38.09 18.35 -11.34
CA LYS A 516 -36.63 18.55 -11.31
C LYS A 516 -36.19 19.71 -12.19
N ILE A 517 -35.23 20.49 -11.69
CA ILE A 517 -34.65 21.60 -12.45
C ILE A 517 -33.98 21.08 -13.73
N LYS A 518 -34.49 21.54 -14.88
CA LYS A 518 -34.00 21.27 -16.23
C LYS A 518 -32.80 22.18 -16.52
N THR A 519 -31.68 21.60 -16.92
CA THR A 519 -30.39 22.29 -17.08
C THR A 519 -29.75 22.00 -18.44
N ARG A 520 -29.03 22.99 -18.98
CA ARG A 520 -28.30 22.92 -20.25
C ARG A 520 -26.86 22.52 -20.00
N ASP A 521 -26.57 21.24 -20.20
CA ASP A 521 -25.21 20.74 -20.21
C ASP A 521 -24.64 21.00 -21.61
N HIS A 522 -23.45 21.61 -21.70
CA HIS A 522 -22.92 22.14 -22.96
C HIS A 522 -21.46 21.74 -23.17
N TYR A 523 -21.05 21.75 -24.44
CA TYR A 523 -19.65 21.64 -24.80
C TYR A 523 -18.98 23.00 -24.59
N HIS A 524 -17.89 23.01 -23.84
CA HIS A 524 -16.99 24.16 -23.82
C HIS A 524 -16.12 24.20 -25.10
N TYR A 525 -15.98 23.04 -25.77
CA TYR A 525 -15.16 22.82 -26.96
C TYR A 525 -15.75 21.73 -27.86
N GLU A 526 -15.75 21.96 -29.16
CA GLU A 526 -16.03 20.96 -30.20
C GLU A 526 -15.12 21.26 -31.41
N ASN A 527 -14.44 20.25 -31.94
CA ASN A 527 -13.49 20.38 -33.07
C ASN A 527 -12.44 21.50 -32.95
N GLY A 528 -12.01 21.82 -31.73
CA GLY A 528 -11.00 22.86 -31.48
C GLY A 528 -11.56 24.27 -31.36
N GLU A 529 -12.86 24.46 -31.56
CA GLU A 529 -13.55 25.75 -31.44
C GLU A 529 -14.38 25.84 -30.16
N HIS A 530 -14.55 27.07 -29.67
CA HIS A 530 -15.44 27.38 -28.57
C HIS A 530 -16.88 27.40 -29.07
N THR A 531 -17.57 26.25 -28.96
CA THR A 531 -18.92 26.15 -29.53
C THR A 531 -20.02 26.51 -28.53
N GLY A 532 -19.84 26.26 -27.22
CA GLY A 532 -20.88 26.54 -26.22
C GLY A 532 -22.19 25.78 -26.44
N ARG A 533 -22.20 24.81 -27.37
CA ARG A 533 -23.38 24.11 -27.90
C ARG A 533 -23.99 23.16 -26.91
N LEU A 534 -25.30 22.92 -27.05
CA LEU A 534 -26.02 22.00 -26.17
C LEU A 534 -25.51 20.57 -26.34
N ARG A 535 -24.88 20.04 -25.30
CA ARG A 535 -24.47 18.63 -25.24
C ARG A 535 -25.67 17.77 -24.87
N LYS A 536 -26.29 18.07 -23.72
CA LYS A 536 -27.43 17.33 -23.17
C LYS A 536 -28.38 18.22 -22.36
N VAL A 537 -29.62 17.80 -22.30
CA VAL A 537 -30.65 18.30 -21.40
C VAL A 537 -30.67 17.41 -20.16
N LEU A 538 -30.12 17.94 -19.06
CA LEU A 538 -29.91 17.19 -17.82
C LEU A 538 -30.76 17.73 -16.69
N CYS A 539 -31.09 16.89 -15.70
CA CYS A 539 -31.55 17.42 -14.41
C CYS A 539 -30.35 17.98 -13.65
N GLN A 540 -30.58 18.97 -12.80
CA GLN A 540 -29.52 19.65 -12.06
C GLN A 540 -28.58 18.69 -11.30
N SER A 541 -29.11 17.63 -10.68
CA SER A 541 -28.29 16.64 -10.00
C SER A 541 -27.34 15.89 -10.95
N CYS A 542 -27.80 15.57 -12.16
CA CYS A 542 -26.98 14.95 -13.19
C CYS A 542 -25.94 15.94 -13.73
N ASN A 543 -26.33 17.18 -14.00
CA ASN A 543 -25.42 18.23 -14.47
C ASN A 543 -24.27 18.50 -13.49
N LEU A 544 -24.57 18.52 -12.18
CA LEU A 544 -23.55 18.65 -11.13
C LEU A 544 -22.55 17.49 -11.07
N ASN A 545 -22.84 16.34 -11.69
CA ASN A 545 -21.89 15.23 -11.81
C ASN A 545 -20.91 15.40 -12.98
N PHE A 546 -21.16 16.33 -13.90
CA PHE A 546 -20.33 16.65 -15.08
C PHE A 546 -19.39 17.85 -14.83
N LYS A 547 -18.67 17.83 -13.70
CA LYS A 547 -17.74 18.92 -13.33
C LYS A 547 -16.48 18.90 -14.19
N ASN A 548 -16.04 20.09 -14.61
CA ASN A 548 -14.74 20.27 -15.27
C ASN A 548 -13.58 19.86 -14.36
N THR A 549 -12.68 19.08 -14.93
CA THR A 549 -11.52 18.52 -14.25
C THR A 549 -10.44 19.56 -14.06
N ARG A 550 -9.94 19.66 -12.82
CA ARG A 550 -8.97 20.68 -12.39
C ARG A 550 -7.52 20.16 -12.37
N TYR A 551 -7.14 19.44 -13.43
CA TYR A 551 -5.76 19.00 -13.63
C TYR A 551 -5.37 18.90 -15.10
N VAL A 552 -4.07 19.02 -15.38
CA VAL A 552 -3.46 18.73 -16.68
C VAL A 552 -2.74 17.37 -16.61
N PRO A 553 -3.13 16.37 -17.43
CA PRO A 553 -2.40 15.12 -17.58
C PRO A 553 -1.02 15.35 -18.20
N ILE A 554 0.02 14.76 -17.61
CA ILE A 554 1.38 14.69 -18.17
C ILE A 554 1.71 13.23 -18.36
N LEU A 555 1.99 12.83 -19.60
CA LEU A 555 2.15 11.46 -20.03
C LEU A 555 3.61 11.19 -20.40
N ALA A 556 4.19 10.16 -19.81
CA ALA A 556 5.48 9.63 -20.23
C ALA A 556 5.38 8.11 -20.39
N HIS A 557 6.15 7.55 -21.32
CA HIS A 557 6.11 6.13 -21.62
C HIS A 557 7.04 5.37 -20.68
N ASN A 558 6.49 4.42 -19.91
CA ASN A 558 7.22 3.69 -18.87
C ASN A 558 7.65 4.57 -17.67
N LEU A 559 6.89 5.64 -17.40
CA LEU A 559 7.07 6.57 -16.28
C LEU A 559 7.35 5.85 -14.95
N SER A 560 6.61 4.78 -14.62
CA SER A 560 6.69 4.11 -13.32
C SER A 560 8.05 3.46 -13.04
N ASN A 561 8.82 3.13 -14.08
CA ASN A 561 10.08 2.40 -13.97
C ASN A 561 11.31 3.25 -14.37
N TYR A 562 11.11 4.44 -14.94
CA TYR A 562 12.21 5.30 -15.41
C TYR A 562 11.98 6.77 -15.03
N ASP A 563 11.33 7.59 -15.87
CA ASP A 563 11.24 9.05 -15.70
C ASP A 563 10.60 9.48 -14.37
N GLY A 564 9.68 8.67 -13.85
CA GLY A 564 9.05 8.92 -12.55
C GLY A 564 10.06 8.99 -11.40
N HIS A 565 11.19 8.27 -11.48
CA HIS A 565 12.27 8.35 -10.49
C HIS A 565 13.02 9.69 -10.57
N LEU A 566 13.19 10.26 -11.76
CA LEU A 566 13.77 11.60 -11.96
C LEU A 566 12.81 12.67 -11.45
N ILE A 567 11.55 12.62 -11.89
CA ILE A 567 10.53 13.63 -11.62
C ILE A 567 10.21 13.71 -10.12
N ILE A 568 10.10 12.58 -9.41
CA ILE A 568 9.76 12.61 -7.97
C ILE A 568 10.88 13.20 -7.10
N LYS A 569 12.11 13.31 -7.60
CA LYS A 569 13.16 14.05 -6.90
C LYS A 569 12.96 15.56 -7.05
N GLY A 570 12.49 16.01 -8.21
CA GLY A 570 12.26 17.42 -8.50
C GLY A 570 10.94 17.99 -8.00
N VAL A 571 9.93 17.18 -7.62
CA VAL A 571 8.63 17.70 -7.12
C VAL A 571 8.76 18.56 -5.85
N GLY A 572 9.92 18.54 -5.19
CA GLY A 572 10.32 19.42 -4.08
C GLY A 572 10.61 20.87 -4.46
N TYR A 573 10.59 21.23 -5.75
CA TYR A 573 10.88 22.60 -6.22
C TYR A 573 9.99 23.67 -5.57
N ASP A 574 8.80 23.29 -5.07
CA ASP A 574 7.99 24.14 -4.21
C ASP A 574 7.30 23.36 -3.06
N LYS A 575 6.81 24.11 -2.08
CA LYS A 575 6.17 23.56 -0.86
C LYS A 575 4.73 23.10 -1.06
N LYS A 576 4.22 23.02 -2.30
CA LYS A 576 2.83 22.60 -2.57
C LYS A 576 2.66 21.09 -2.43
N ALA A 577 1.43 20.68 -2.11
CA ALA A 577 1.09 19.30 -1.80
C ALA A 577 1.32 18.36 -2.98
N ILE A 578 1.75 17.13 -2.65
CA ILE A 578 1.97 16.02 -3.58
C ILE A 578 1.10 14.86 -3.12
N ASN A 579 0.37 14.25 -4.05
CA ASN A 579 -0.40 13.04 -3.81
C ASN A 579 0.19 11.90 -4.64
N ILE A 580 0.57 10.79 -4.02
CA ILE A 580 1.19 9.64 -4.68
C ILE A 580 0.26 8.44 -4.60
N ILE A 581 0.19 7.66 -5.67
CA ILE A 581 -0.47 6.36 -5.70
C ILE A 581 0.61 5.27 -5.75
N PRO A 582 1.08 4.78 -4.59
CA PRO A 582 2.22 3.86 -4.55
C PRO A 582 1.80 2.42 -4.88
N SER A 583 2.66 1.73 -5.65
CA SER A 583 2.67 0.26 -5.70
C SER A 583 3.70 -0.31 -4.72
N SER A 584 4.81 0.39 -4.54
CA SER A 584 5.83 0.18 -3.50
C SER A 584 6.36 1.55 -3.03
N SER A 585 7.39 1.56 -2.18
CA SER A 585 8.12 2.79 -1.84
C SER A 585 8.98 3.34 -2.97
N GLU A 586 9.23 2.56 -4.03
CA GLU A 586 10.05 2.95 -5.18
C GLU A 586 9.21 3.16 -6.45
N LYS A 587 8.13 2.39 -6.63
CA LYS A 587 7.32 2.40 -7.86
C LYS A 587 5.94 2.98 -7.63
N TYR A 588 5.59 3.98 -8.43
CA TYR A 588 4.30 4.69 -8.33
C TYR A 588 3.44 4.41 -9.56
N ILE A 589 2.15 4.15 -9.34
CA ILE A 589 1.17 4.03 -10.42
C ILE A 589 0.97 5.39 -11.10
N GLY A 590 1.12 6.46 -10.32
CA GLY A 590 1.08 7.84 -10.76
C GLY A 590 1.13 8.78 -9.55
N PHE A 591 1.29 10.07 -9.81
CA PHE A 591 1.28 11.09 -8.76
C PHE A 591 0.76 12.42 -9.29
N THR A 592 0.28 13.26 -8.38
CA THR A 592 -0.33 14.55 -8.67
C THR A 592 0.34 15.63 -7.83
N LYS A 593 0.78 16.71 -8.49
CA LYS A 593 1.38 17.87 -7.84
C LYS A 593 0.43 19.07 -7.98
N VAL A 594 0.10 19.70 -6.86
CA VAL A 594 -0.73 20.91 -6.87
C VAL A 594 0.07 22.09 -7.42
N VAL A 595 -0.47 22.80 -8.41
CA VAL A 595 0.21 23.93 -9.07
C VAL A 595 -0.39 25.25 -8.66
N THR A 596 -1.71 25.40 -8.64
CA THR A 596 -2.43 26.56 -8.10
C THR A 596 -3.54 26.07 -7.16
N LYS A 597 -4.35 26.96 -6.60
CA LYS A 597 -5.56 26.53 -5.85
C LYS A 597 -6.60 25.87 -6.77
N THR A 598 -6.52 26.13 -8.07
CA THR A 598 -7.50 25.73 -9.09
C THR A 598 -7.01 24.63 -10.01
N ILE A 599 -5.70 24.42 -10.17
CA ILE A 599 -5.16 23.39 -11.07
C ILE A 599 -4.03 22.57 -10.44
N SER A 600 -3.92 21.32 -10.88
CA SER A 600 -2.82 20.41 -10.55
C SER A 600 -2.26 19.75 -11.81
N MET A 601 -1.07 19.17 -11.72
CA MET A 601 -0.49 18.35 -12.77
C MET A 601 -0.53 16.88 -12.34
N LYS A 602 -0.95 16.00 -13.25
CA LYS A 602 -1.15 14.56 -12.98
C LYS A 602 -0.28 13.73 -13.91
N PHE A 603 0.73 13.07 -13.35
CA PHE A 603 1.66 12.25 -14.11
C PHE A 603 1.07 10.84 -14.33
N ILE A 604 1.03 10.41 -15.59
CA ILE A 604 0.41 9.18 -16.06
C ILE A 604 1.44 8.38 -16.87
N ASP A 605 1.51 7.08 -16.59
CA ASP A 605 2.35 6.15 -17.34
C ASP A 605 1.57 5.56 -18.53
N THR A 606 1.99 5.88 -19.75
CA THR A 606 1.31 5.36 -20.95
C THR A 606 1.54 3.86 -21.15
N TYR A 607 2.63 3.29 -20.62
CA TYR A 607 2.92 1.84 -20.70
C TYR A 607 1.91 1.01 -19.90
N ARG A 608 1.25 1.60 -18.89
CA ARG A 608 0.14 0.97 -18.15
C ARG A 608 -1.17 0.88 -18.95
N PHE A 609 -1.19 1.47 -20.14
CA PHE A 609 -2.25 1.31 -21.13
C PHE A 609 -1.74 0.51 -22.32
N LEU A 610 -0.60 0.89 -22.88
CA LEU A 610 -0.01 0.27 -24.06
C LEU A 610 1.30 -0.41 -23.66
N SER A 611 1.22 -1.65 -23.22
CA SER A 611 2.36 -2.42 -22.71
C SER A 611 3.26 -2.99 -23.81
N TYR A 612 3.66 -2.13 -24.75
CA TYR A 612 4.57 -2.39 -25.87
C TYR A 612 5.63 -1.30 -25.90
N SER A 613 6.78 -1.56 -26.52
CA SER A 613 7.74 -0.50 -26.81
C SER A 613 7.14 0.55 -27.75
N LEU A 614 7.57 1.81 -27.59
CA LEU A 614 7.14 2.89 -28.48
C LEU A 614 7.37 2.54 -29.96
N GLU A 615 8.52 1.94 -30.29
CA GLU A 615 8.81 1.46 -31.65
C GLU A 615 7.72 0.55 -32.22
N ASN A 616 7.26 -0.43 -31.45
CA ASN A 616 6.21 -1.35 -31.89
C ASN A 616 4.85 -0.65 -32.02
N LEU A 617 4.59 0.36 -31.20
CA LEU A 617 3.35 1.14 -31.26
C LEU A 617 3.34 2.05 -32.50
N VAL A 618 4.45 2.71 -32.81
CA VAL A 618 4.57 3.59 -33.98
C VAL A 618 4.39 2.82 -35.29
N LYS A 619 4.88 1.57 -35.37
CA LYS A 619 4.64 0.66 -36.51
C LYS A 619 3.15 0.40 -36.79
N THR A 620 2.25 0.66 -35.84
CA THR A 620 0.80 0.47 -36.01
C THR A 620 0.03 1.73 -36.37
N LEU A 621 0.68 2.89 -36.39
CA LEU A 621 0.04 4.13 -36.80
C LEU A 621 -0.26 4.09 -38.30
N PRO A 622 -1.44 4.58 -38.72
CA PRO A 622 -1.67 4.87 -40.13
C PRO A 622 -0.65 5.91 -40.60
N LYS A 623 -0.21 5.80 -41.86
CA LYS A 623 0.73 6.78 -42.43
C LYS A 623 0.02 8.08 -42.80
N GLU A 624 -1.30 8.03 -42.88
CA GLU A 624 -2.22 9.14 -43.06
C GLU A 624 -2.56 9.79 -41.70
N ASN A 625 -2.74 11.12 -41.67
CA ASN A 625 -3.21 11.88 -40.50
C ASN A 625 -2.25 11.90 -39.27
N LEU A 626 -0.95 12.07 -39.50
CA LEU A 626 0.06 12.26 -38.44
C LEU A 626 0.18 13.74 -38.07
N ILE A 627 -0.91 14.29 -37.53
CA ILE A 627 -1.12 15.75 -37.42
C ILE A 627 -0.04 16.43 -36.56
N HIS A 628 0.42 15.78 -35.50
CA HIS A 628 1.41 16.34 -34.57
C HIS A 628 2.83 16.27 -35.15
N ILE A 629 3.18 15.20 -35.85
CA ILE A 629 4.47 15.09 -36.56
C ILE A 629 4.50 16.06 -37.74
N GLU A 630 3.42 16.13 -38.54
CA GLU A 630 3.29 17.00 -39.71
C GLU A 630 3.51 18.47 -39.39
N LYS A 631 3.04 18.92 -38.22
CA LYS A 631 3.25 20.29 -37.75
C LYS A 631 4.74 20.69 -37.69
N PHE A 632 5.62 19.78 -37.29
CA PHE A 632 7.05 20.06 -37.14
C PHE A 632 7.90 19.54 -38.30
N PHE A 633 7.38 18.55 -39.03
CA PHE A 633 8.08 17.83 -40.08
C PHE A 633 7.12 17.58 -41.27
N PRO A 634 6.77 18.64 -42.03
CA PRO A 634 5.73 18.56 -43.05
C PRO A 634 6.15 17.75 -44.29
N LYS A 635 7.45 17.62 -44.57
CA LYS A 635 7.93 16.94 -45.77
C LYS A 635 7.79 15.43 -45.61
N ILE A 636 7.26 14.76 -46.65
CA ILE A 636 6.98 13.31 -46.65
C ILE A 636 8.22 12.49 -46.26
N TRP A 637 9.39 12.82 -46.80
CA TRP A 637 10.63 12.12 -46.48
C TRP A 637 11.03 12.27 -44.99
N GLN A 638 10.74 13.41 -44.35
CA GLN A 638 11.02 13.60 -42.92
C GLN A 638 10.15 12.65 -42.09
N LYS A 639 8.86 12.57 -42.41
CA LYS A 639 7.91 11.67 -41.74
C LYS A 639 8.34 10.22 -41.88
N ASN A 640 8.71 9.80 -43.09
CA ASN A 640 9.15 8.43 -43.35
C ASN A 640 10.39 8.05 -42.52
N LEU A 641 11.33 8.98 -42.31
CA LEU A 641 12.50 8.75 -41.46
C LEU A 641 12.14 8.76 -39.97
N LEU A 642 11.28 9.67 -39.53
CA LEU A 642 10.88 9.85 -38.13
C LEU A 642 9.76 8.93 -37.67
N LEU A 643 9.21 8.06 -38.53
CA LEU A 643 8.29 7.00 -38.13
C LEU A 643 9.01 5.70 -37.76
N LYS A 644 10.28 5.54 -38.15
CA LYS A 644 11.15 4.53 -37.52
C LYS A 644 11.60 5.09 -36.18
N LYS A 645 11.67 4.26 -35.14
CA LYS A 645 12.24 4.71 -33.86
C LYS A 645 13.69 5.16 -34.09
N GLY A 646 14.07 6.29 -33.51
CA GLY A 646 15.44 6.78 -33.59
C GLY A 646 16.43 5.75 -33.06
N ILE A 647 17.66 5.81 -33.55
CA ILE A 647 18.77 4.94 -33.12
C ILE A 647 19.76 5.81 -32.35
N PHE A 648 20.19 5.38 -31.16
CA PHE A 648 21.00 6.21 -30.29
C PHE A 648 22.08 5.44 -29.55
N CYS A 649 23.25 6.07 -29.36
CA CYS A 649 24.45 5.48 -28.77
C CYS A 649 24.52 5.74 -27.24
N TYR A 650 23.56 5.19 -26.50
CA TYR A 650 23.42 5.44 -25.05
C TYR A 650 24.68 5.15 -24.22
N ASP A 651 25.32 3.99 -24.44
CA ASP A 651 26.53 3.58 -23.73
C ASP A 651 27.74 4.48 -24.06
N TYR A 652 27.78 5.05 -25.28
CA TYR A 652 28.79 6.03 -25.68
C TYR A 652 28.57 7.35 -24.97
N LEU A 653 27.32 7.82 -24.82
CA LEU A 653 27.01 9.13 -24.24
C LEU A 653 27.15 9.17 -22.70
N SER A 654 28.40 9.15 -22.24
CA SER A 654 28.75 9.11 -20.81
C SER A 654 28.99 10.49 -20.17
N ASN A 655 29.15 11.55 -20.96
CA ASN A 655 29.38 12.91 -20.47
C ASN A 655 28.92 13.96 -21.50
N LEU A 656 28.76 15.22 -21.05
CA LEU A 656 28.24 16.31 -21.90
C LEU A 656 29.17 16.74 -23.04
N SER A 657 30.49 16.57 -22.92
CA SER A 657 31.41 17.03 -23.97
C SER A 657 31.21 16.27 -25.28
N LYS A 658 30.74 15.03 -25.22
CA LYS A 658 30.41 14.22 -26.39
C LYS A 658 29.30 14.82 -27.26
N LEU A 659 28.38 15.59 -26.68
CA LEU A 659 27.34 16.29 -27.44
C LEU A 659 27.91 17.33 -28.41
N LYS A 660 29.14 17.78 -28.20
CA LYS A 660 29.82 18.76 -29.06
C LYS A 660 30.56 18.12 -30.24
N GLU A 661 30.62 16.78 -30.30
CA GLU A 661 31.27 16.07 -31.40
C GLU A 661 30.51 16.32 -32.71
N THR A 662 31.26 16.61 -33.78
CA THR A 662 30.70 17.04 -35.08
C THR A 662 30.43 15.90 -36.06
N LYS A 663 30.72 14.67 -35.64
CA LYS A 663 30.52 13.45 -36.44
C LYS A 663 29.69 12.46 -35.64
N LEU A 664 28.93 11.63 -36.36
CA LEU A 664 28.28 10.48 -35.76
C LEU A 664 29.35 9.51 -35.21
N PRO A 665 29.17 8.93 -34.00
CA PRO A 665 30.09 7.93 -33.46
C PRO A 665 30.26 6.72 -34.38
N LYS A 666 31.35 5.98 -34.22
CA LYS A 666 31.64 4.81 -35.06
C LYS A 666 30.64 3.69 -34.77
N PHE A 667 30.56 2.72 -35.68
CA PHE A 667 29.69 1.54 -35.54
C PHE A 667 29.83 0.85 -34.17
N ASP A 668 31.06 0.61 -33.72
CA ASP A 668 31.34 -0.06 -32.44
C ASP A 668 30.90 0.76 -31.21
N ASP A 669 30.83 2.09 -31.33
CA ASP A 669 30.38 2.96 -30.25
C ASP A 669 28.87 2.83 -29.97
N PHE A 670 28.10 2.24 -30.88
CA PHE A 670 26.67 1.93 -30.68
C PHE A 670 26.43 0.59 -29.96
N PHE A 671 27.48 -0.10 -29.48
CA PHE A 671 27.32 -1.34 -28.73
C PHE A 671 26.48 -1.12 -27.46
N SER A 672 25.41 -1.90 -27.32
CA SER A 672 24.54 -1.84 -26.14
C SER A 672 25.00 -2.83 -25.09
N LYS A 673 25.55 -2.35 -23.97
CA LYS A 673 25.87 -3.21 -22.82
C LYS A 673 24.61 -3.79 -22.19
N LEU A 674 23.50 -3.05 -22.17
CA LEU A 674 22.24 -3.52 -21.58
C LEU A 674 21.70 -4.80 -22.24
N TYR A 675 21.89 -4.95 -23.55
CA TYR A 675 21.49 -6.12 -24.33
C TYR A 675 22.67 -7.02 -24.72
N ASN A 676 23.89 -6.61 -24.36
CA ASN A 676 25.15 -7.24 -24.73
C ASN A 676 25.24 -7.54 -26.24
N GLN A 677 25.00 -6.53 -27.08
CA GLN A 677 24.93 -6.69 -28.53
C GLN A 677 25.45 -5.46 -29.30
N PRO A 678 26.08 -5.66 -30.46
CA PRO A 678 26.34 -4.56 -31.39
C PRO A 678 25.04 -4.06 -32.02
N ILE A 679 25.10 -2.87 -32.61
CA ILE A 679 24.06 -2.37 -33.50
C ILE A 679 24.00 -3.20 -34.80
N SER A 680 22.88 -3.17 -35.51
CA SER A 680 22.79 -3.74 -36.86
C SER A 680 23.35 -2.77 -37.91
N GLN A 681 23.85 -3.28 -39.04
CA GLN A 681 24.31 -2.42 -40.15
C GLN A 681 23.17 -1.56 -40.71
N GLU A 682 21.95 -2.11 -40.78
CA GLU A 682 20.76 -1.38 -41.23
C GLU A 682 20.45 -0.19 -40.31
N ASP A 683 20.50 -0.40 -38.99
CA ASP A 683 20.20 0.66 -38.02
C ASP A 683 21.30 1.73 -37.97
N TYR A 684 22.56 1.34 -38.13
CA TYR A 684 23.67 2.31 -38.23
C TYR A 684 23.58 3.14 -39.52
N ASN A 685 23.25 2.49 -40.65
CA ASN A 685 23.00 3.20 -41.91
C ASN A 685 21.82 4.16 -41.76
N HIS A 686 20.73 3.73 -41.12
CA HIS A 686 19.59 4.60 -40.84
C HIS A 686 19.97 5.79 -39.95
N ALA A 687 20.73 5.58 -38.87
CA ALA A 687 21.25 6.65 -38.01
C ALA A 687 22.08 7.67 -38.81
N SER A 688 22.95 7.17 -39.70
CA SER A 688 23.78 7.98 -40.60
C SER A 688 22.94 8.77 -41.59
N THR A 689 21.93 8.15 -42.20
CA THR A 689 20.96 8.84 -43.06
C THR A 689 20.25 9.95 -42.30
N VAL A 690 19.71 9.69 -41.11
CA VAL A 690 19.02 10.71 -40.31
C VAL A 690 19.97 11.86 -39.97
N PHE A 691 21.18 11.57 -39.50
CA PHE A 691 22.18 12.58 -39.15
C PHE A 691 22.47 13.52 -40.34
N ASN A 692 22.70 12.94 -41.52
CA ASN A 692 23.04 13.67 -42.73
C ASN A 692 21.82 14.41 -43.32
N THR A 693 20.68 13.75 -43.48
CA THR A 693 19.48 14.32 -44.13
C THR A 693 18.86 15.46 -43.32
N PHE A 694 18.95 15.40 -41.99
CA PHE A 694 18.50 16.50 -41.11
C PHE A 694 19.59 17.57 -40.86
N ASN A 695 20.75 17.48 -41.52
CA ASN A 695 21.87 18.42 -41.37
C ASN A 695 22.30 18.63 -39.91
N CYS A 696 22.38 17.55 -39.12
CA CYS A 696 22.86 17.62 -37.75
C CYS A 696 24.34 18.04 -37.76
N LYS A 697 24.70 19.13 -37.08
CA LYS A 697 26.09 19.61 -37.03
C LYS A 697 26.88 18.96 -35.91
N THR A 698 26.18 18.54 -34.86
CA THR A 698 26.75 17.91 -33.67
C THR A 698 25.93 16.71 -33.23
N LEU A 699 26.52 15.84 -32.41
CA LEU A 699 25.80 14.76 -31.73
C LEU A 699 24.70 15.32 -30.82
N GLY A 700 24.86 16.53 -30.29
CA GLY A 700 23.83 17.28 -29.58
C GLY A 700 22.60 17.55 -30.43
N ASP A 701 22.77 18.05 -31.66
CA ASP A 701 21.65 18.28 -32.59
C ASP A 701 20.90 16.97 -32.90
N TYR A 702 21.65 15.89 -33.09
CA TYR A 702 21.08 14.55 -33.31
C TYR A 702 20.29 14.06 -32.08
N ALA A 703 20.80 14.28 -30.87
CA ALA A 703 20.14 13.93 -29.63
C ALA A 703 18.85 14.74 -29.40
N GLU A 704 18.83 16.03 -29.74
CA GLU A 704 17.63 16.85 -29.66
C GLU A 704 16.57 16.41 -30.68
N LEU A 705 16.99 16.06 -31.90
CA LEU A 705 16.10 15.50 -32.91
C LEU A 705 15.51 14.16 -32.46
N TYR A 706 16.33 13.28 -31.87
CA TYR A 706 15.91 12.00 -31.30
C TYR A 706 14.80 12.20 -30.27
N LEU A 707 15.07 13.02 -29.24
CA LEU A 707 14.14 13.26 -28.14
C LEU A 707 12.86 13.95 -28.62
N LYS A 708 12.98 14.90 -29.54
CA LYS A 708 11.82 15.53 -30.19
C LYS A 708 10.96 14.50 -30.94
N SER A 709 11.57 13.57 -31.67
CA SER A 709 10.86 12.51 -32.40
C SER A 709 10.11 11.58 -31.44
N ASP A 710 10.77 11.12 -30.38
CA ASP A 710 10.17 10.17 -29.42
C ASP A 710 8.93 10.78 -28.72
N VAL A 711 8.98 12.06 -28.34
CA VAL A 711 7.81 12.76 -27.76
C VAL A 711 6.66 12.91 -28.76
N LEU A 712 6.96 13.25 -30.02
CA LEU A 712 5.92 13.40 -31.05
C LEU A 712 5.31 12.05 -31.44
N GLN A 713 6.13 11.00 -31.60
CA GLN A 713 5.67 9.63 -31.80
C GLN A 713 4.76 9.16 -30.67
N LEU A 714 5.15 9.39 -29.41
CA LEU A 714 4.31 9.06 -28.26
C LEU A 714 2.97 9.80 -28.30
N THR A 715 3.00 11.08 -28.70
CA THR A 715 1.79 11.91 -28.84
C THR A 715 0.82 11.28 -29.85
N GLU A 716 1.29 10.94 -31.06
CA GLU A 716 0.45 10.32 -32.10
C GLU A 716 -0.16 9.01 -31.63
N VAL A 717 0.67 8.13 -31.07
CA VAL A 717 0.25 6.82 -30.56
C VAL A 717 -0.86 6.97 -29.51
N PHE A 718 -0.67 7.87 -28.54
CA PHE A 718 -1.59 7.95 -27.42
C PHE A 718 -2.85 8.76 -27.73
N GLU A 719 -2.79 9.82 -28.55
CA GLU A 719 -3.99 10.51 -29.01
C GLU A 719 -4.85 9.60 -29.91
N ALA A 720 -4.23 8.78 -30.78
CA ALA A 720 -4.94 7.75 -31.54
C ALA A 720 -5.64 6.73 -30.61
N PHE A 721 -4.91 6.21 -29.61
CA PHE A 721 -5.49 5.32 -28.60
C PHE A 721 -6.65 5.98 -27.85
N ARG A 722 -6.47 7.23 -27.43
CA ARG A 722 -7.49 8.01 -26.71
C ARG A 722 -8.76 8.20 -27.54
N ASN A 723 -8.62 8.46 -28.84
CA ASN A 723 -9.75 8.56 -29.78
C ASN A 723 -10.49 7.22 -29.91
N VAL A 724 -9.76 6.12 -30.05
CA VAL A 724 -10.35 4.77 -30.12
C VAL A 724 -11.12 4.43 -28.83
N VAL A 725 -10.56 4.72 -27.66
CA VAL A 725 -11.22 4.47 -26.37
C VAL A 725 -12.48 5.33 -26.24
N LEU A 726 -12.40 6.62 -26.58
CA LEU A 726 -13.55 7.51 -26.50
C LEU A 726 -14.66 7.07 -27.46
N LYS A 727 -14.32 6.67 -28.69
CA LYS A 727 -15.28 6.15 -29.68
C LYS A 727 -15.96 4.87 -29.19
N ASN A 728 -15.20 3.89 -28.71
CA ASN A 728 -15.73 2.56 -28.39
C ASN A 728 -16.40 2.47 -27.02
N TYR A 729 -15.95 3.26 -26.03
CA TYR A 729 -16.43 3.16 -24.64
C TYR A 729 -17.06 4.46 -24.12
N GLY A 730 -16.90 5.58 -24.82
CA GLY A 730 -17.40 6.89 -24.40
C GLY A 730 -16.76 7.37 -23.09
N LEU A 731 -15.49 7.04 -22.87
CA LEU A 731 -14.69 7.47 -21.72
C LEU A 731 -13.33 7.96 -22.22
N ASP A 732 -12.79 8.99 -21.60
CA ASP A 732 -11.46 9.49 -21.93
C ASP A 732 -10.39 8.79 -21.06
N ALA A 733 -9.36 8.23 -21.72
CA ALA A 733 -8.35 7.41 -21.08
C ALA A 733 -7.54 8.17 -20.01
N VAL A 734 -7.32 9.48 -20.17
CA VAL A 734 -6.47 10.29 -19.28
C VAL A 734 -7.12 10.62 -17.92
N TYR A 735 -8.38 10.23 -17.70
CA TYR A 735 -8.95 10.19 -16.34
C TYR A 735 -8.38 9.08 -15.47
N TYR A 736 -7.91 8.02 -16.09
CA TYR A 736 -7.42 6.82 -15.41
C TYR A 736 -5.89 6.83 -15.34
N PHE A 737 -5.34 5.94 -14.52
CA PHE A 737 -3.89 5.69 -14.47
C PHE A 737 -3.47 4.38 -15.14
N SER A 738 -4.44 3.59 -15.66
CA SER A 738 -4.17 2.29 -16.26
C SER A 738 -5.41 1.74 -16.98
N ILE A 739 -5.23 0.86 -17.97
CA ILE A 739 -6.33 0.16 -18.64
C ILE A 739 -7.25 -0.60 -17.67
N PRO A 740 -6.76 -1.31 -16.63
CA PRO A 740 -7.67 -2.02 -15.74
C PRO A 740 -8.70 -1.15 -15.03
N ALA A 741 -8.36 0.09 -14.69
CA ALA A 741 -9.32 1.02 -14.10
C ALA A 741 -10.33 1.53 -15.15
N LEU A 742 -9.84 1.90 -16.33
CA LEU A 742 -10.64 2.36 -17.46
C LEU A 742 -11.64 1.29 -17.92
N SER A 743 -11.17 0.05 -18.13
CA SER A 743 -11.99 -1.07 -18.57
C SER A 743 -13.08 -1.42 -17.56
N TYR A 744 -12.78 -1.34 -16.26
CA TYR A 744 -13.76 -1.62 -15.22
C TYR A 744 -14.92 -0.61 -15.22
N ASP A 745 -14.60 0.68 -15.35
CA ASP A 745 -15.61 1.73 -15.46
C ASP A 745 -16.37 1.65 -16.80
N ALA A 746 -15.68 1.31 -17.90
CA ALA A 746 -16.30 1.05 -19.20
C ALA A 746 -17.32 -0.09 -19.12
N MET A 747 -16.98 -1.19 -18.41
CA MET A 747 -17.88 -2.31 -18.16
C MET A 747 -19.12 -1.87 -17.36
N LEU A 748 -18.94 -1.15 -16.25
CA LEU A 748 -20.07 -0.67 -15.44
C LEU A 748 -20.97 0.30 -16.23
N LYS A 749 -20.37 1.18 -17.05
CA LYS A 749 -21.10 2.13 -17.90
C LYS A 749 -21.89 1.43 -19.00
N PHE A 750 -21.26 0.48 -19.69
CA PHE A 750 -21.86 -0.23 -20.82
C PHE A 750 -22.99 -1.16 -20.37
N THR A 751 -22.76 -1.93 -19.30
CA THR A 751 -23.74 -2.91 -18.80
C THR A 751 -24.84 -2.26 -17.96
N LYS A 752 -24.58 -1.08 -17.38
CA LYS A 752 -25.45 -0.41 -16.40
C LYS A 752 -25.82 -1.30 -15.21
N VAL A 753 -24.98 -2.29 -14.92
CA VAL A 753 -25.23 -3.26 -13.84
C VAL A 753 -25.14 -2.58 -12.48
N GLU A 754 -26.05 -2.95 -11.58
CA GLU A 754 -25.95 -2.68 -10.15
C GLU A 754 -25.53 -3.97 -9.44
N ILE A 755 -24.33 -3.96 -8.84
CA ILE A 755 -23.74 -5.11 -8.15
C ILE A 755 -23.80 -4.85 -6.64
N GLU A 756 -24.42 -5.76 -5.89
CA GLU A 756 -24.45 -5.67 -4.44
C GLU A 756 -23.10 -6.11 -3.84
N LEU A 757 -22.44 -5.21 -3.14
CA LEU A 757 -21.22 -5.50 -2.38
C LEU A 757 -21.58 -6.12 -1.03
N LEU A 758 -20.66 -6.97 -0.54
CA LEU A 758 -20.81 -7.67 0.73
C LEU A 758 -20.76 -6.69 1.91
N THR A 759 -21.79 -6.70 2.73
CA THR A 759 -21.90 -5.90 3.96
C THR A 759 -21.48 -6.69 5.21
N ASP A 760 -21.29 -8.00 5.08
CA ASP A 760 -20.79 -8.91 6.11
C ASP A 760 -19.31 -9.25 5.86
N ILE A 761 -18.46 -8.99 6.85
CA ILE A 761 -17.03 -9.30 6.76
C ILE A 761 -16.76 -10.80 6.68
N ASP A 762 -17.59 -11.64 7.30
CA ASP A 762 -17.40 -13.09 7.24
C ASP A 762 -17.71 -13.63 5.85
N GLN A 763 -18.72 -13.07 5.17
CA GLN A 763 -18.96 -13.36 3.75
C GLN A 763 -17.77 -12.90 2.89
N TYR A 764 -17.22 -11.70 3.14
CA TYR A 764 -16.04 -11.23 2.41
C TYR A 764 -14.84 -12.16 2.59
N CYS A 765 -14.52 -12.52 3.84
CA CYS A 765 -13.43 -13.44 4.15
C CYS A 765 -13.67 -14.86 3.61
N PHE A 766 -14.93 -15.30 3.52
CA PHE A 766 -15.29 -16.57 2.91
C PHE A 766 -14.90 -16.61 1.43
N PHE A 767 -15.32 -15.63 0.63
CA PHE A 767 -14.92 -15.55 -0.78
C PHE A 767 -13.42 -15.32 -0.95
N GLU A 768 -12.81 -14.44 -0.14
CA GLU A 768 -11.36 -14.19 -0.20
C GLU A 768 -10.53 -15.46 0.01
N LYS A 769 -10.95 -16.34 0.94
CA LYS A 769 -10.28 -17.62 1.18
C LYS A 769 -10.49 -18.61 0.02
N GLY A 770 -11.60 -18.53 -0.70
CA GLY A 770 -11.87 -19.33 -1.91
C GLY A 770 -11.06 -18.90 -3.14
N LEU A 771 -10.42 -17.71 -3.11
CA LEU A 771 -9.73 -17.16 -4.27
C LEU A 771 -8.43 -17.92 -4.62
N ARG A 772 -8.43 -18.59 -5.77
CA ARG A 772 -7.30 -19.40 -6.30
C ARG A 772 -7.10 -19.13 -7.78
N GLY A 773 -5.87 -18.76 -8.18
CA GLY A 773 -5.51 -18.42 -9.56
C GLY A 773 -5.52 -19.62 -10.52
N GLY A 774 -4.96 -19.41 -11.72
CA GLY A 774 -4.75 -20.45 -12.72
C GLY A 774 -3.77 -21.53 -12.25
N ILE A 775 -4.02 -22.77 -12.68
CA ILE A 775 -3.15 -23.92 -12.39
C ILE A 775 -1.95 -23.86 -13.32
N SER A 776 -0.74 -24.07 -12.80
CA SER A 776 0.45 -24.26 -13.65
C SER A 776 1.36 -25.29 -13.02
N GLN A 777 1.69 -26.34 -13.77
CA GLN A 777 2.49 -27.48 -13.30
C GLN A 777 3.12 -28.24 -14.46
N CYS A 778 4.21 -28.93 -14.15
CA CYS A 778 4.89 -29.85 -15.05
C CYS A 778 4.53 -31.27 -14.59
N SER A 779 3.55 -31.89 -15.24
CA SER A 779 3.05 -33.22 -14.84
C SER A 779 3.98 -34.35 -15.32
N ASN A 780 4.59 -34.18 -16.49
CA ASN A 780 5.67 -35.01 -16.97
C ASN A 780 6.80 -34.13 -17.53
N ARG A 781 8.06 -34.55 -17.34
CA ARG A 781 9.23 -33.71 -17.56
C ARG A 781 9.93 -33.94 -18.90
N TYR A 782 9.61 -35.01 -19.63
CA TYR A 782 10.25 -35.30 -20.92
C TYR A 782 9.33 -36.08 -21.84
N ALA A 783 9.32 -35.75 -23.13
CA ALA A 783 8.73 -36.59 -24.16
C ALA A 783 9.40 -36.34 -25.51
N GLU A 784 9.42 -37.38 -26.35
CA GLU A 784 9.80 -37.34 -27.75
C GLU A 784 8.64 -37.86 -28.60
N SER A 785 8.46 -37.27 -29.78
CA SER A 785 7.48 -37.74 -30.76
C SER A 785 8.07 -38.83 -31.64
N ASN A 786 7.22 -39.68 -32.19
CA ASN A 786 7.53 -40.61 -33.27
C ASN A 786 6.30 -40.70 -34.16
N ASN A 787 6.25 -40.01 -35.30
CA ASN A 787 5.06 -40.04 -36.17
C ASN A 787 5.40 -39.83 -37.65
N PRO A 788 4.52 -40.24 -38.59
CA PRO A 788 4.79 -40.16 -40.03
C PRO A 788 5.16 -38.77 -40.57
N TYR A 789 4.76 -37.70 -39.88
CA TYR A 789 5.04 -36.32 -40.28
C TYR A 789 6.49 -35.88 -39.95
N MET A 790 7.31 -36.76 -39.36
CA MET A 790 8.72 -36.49 -39.03
C MET A 790 9.70 -36.83 -40.18
N GLY A 791 9.21 -37.36 -41.30
CA GLY A 791 10.05 -37.69 -42.47
C GLY A 791 11.08 -38.78 -42.14
N GLU A 792 12.35 -38.54 -42.46
CA GLU A 792 13.46 -39.50 -42.23
C GLU A 792 13.65 -39.88 -40.75
N ASN A 793 13.19 -39.06 -39.82
CA ASN A 793 13.29 -39.31 -38.37
C ASN A 793 12.15 -40.19 -37.81
N TYR A 794 11.21 -40.65 -38.65
CA TYR A 794 10.12 -41.52 -38.23
C TYR A 794 10.54 -42.99 -38.19
N ASN A 795 10.30 -43.66 -37.06
CA ASN A 795 10.49 -45.09 -36.91
C ASN A 795 9.15 -45.84 -36.96
N GLN A 796 8.91 -46.54 -38.07
CA GLN A 796 7.71 -47.36 -38.30
C GLN A 796 7.54 -48.53 -37.32
N ASN A 797 8.61 -48.97 -36.65
CA ASN A 797 8.57 -50.07 -35.68
C ASN A 797 8.24 -49.61 -34.26
N SER A 798 8.10 -48.30 -34.05
CA SER A 798 7.74 -47.70 -32.76
C SER A 798 6.32 -47.14 -32.82
N PRO A 799 5.59 -47.06 -31.69
CA PRO A 799 4.24 -46.51 -31.67
C PRO A 799 4.20 -45.06 -32.16
N ASN A 800 3.08 -44.68 -32.77
CA ASN A 800 2.86 -43.32 -33.24
C ASN A 800 2.56 -42.38 -32.08
N ILE A 801 3.54 -41.54 -31.74
CA ILE A 801 3.49 -40.58 -30.65
C ILE A 801 3.54 -39.16 -31.21
N TYR A 802 2.55 -38.38 -30.84
CA TYR A 802 2.43 -36.96 -31.18
C TYR A 802 2.56 -36.10 -29.93
N LEU A 803 3.22 -34.95 -30.11
CA LEU A 803 3.29 -33.90 -29.11
C LEU A 803 2.48 -32.71 -29.61
N THR A 804 1.54 -32.20 -28.81
CA THR A 804 0.67 -31.09 -29.20
C THR A 804 0.54 -30.04 -28.11
N TYR A 805 0.43 -28.77 -28.52
CA TYR A 805 0.28 -27.63 -27.63
C TYR A 805 -1.02 -26.88 -27.90
N LEU A 806 -2.02 -27.08 -27.04
CA LEU A 806 -3.37 -26.53 -27.19
C LEU A 806 -3.60 -25.38 -26.20
N ASP A 807 -4.10 -24.23 -26.69
CA ASP A 807 -4.36 -23.03 -25.88
C ASP A 807 -5.84 -22.61 -25.97
N ALA A 808 -6.48 -22.31 -24.83
CA ALA A 808 -7.88 -21.91 -24.80
C ALA A 808 -8.05 -20.45 -25.27
N ASN A 809 -8.93 -20.25 -26.25
CA ASN A 809 -9.30 -18.93 -26.74
C ASN A 809 -10.02 -18.12 -25.66
N ASN A 810 -9.24 -17.24 -25.00
CA ASN A 810 -9.71 -16.29 -24.00
C ASN A 810 -10.52 -16.96 -22.87
N LEU A 811 -9.85 -17.86 -22.15
CA LEU A 811 -10.41 -18.66 -21.06
C LEU A 811 -11.24 -17.83 -20.06
N TYR A 812 -10.70 -16.70 -19.58
CA TYR A 812 -11.42 -15.85 -18.63
C TYR A 812 -12.61 -15.13 -19.27
N GLY A 813 -12.50 -14.72 -20.53
CA GLY A 813 -13.64 -14.21 -21.30
C GLY A 813 -14.78 -15.22 -21.36
N TYR A 814 -14.48 -16.48 -21.67
CA TYR A 814 -15.47 -17.56 -21.67
C TYR A 814 -16.06 -17.82 -20.29
N ALA A 815 -15.24 -17.75 -19.23
CA ALA A 815 -15.78 -17.84 -17.87
C ALA A 815 -16.75 -16.68 -17.56
N MET A 816 -16.44 -15.46 -18.00
CA MET A 816 -17.21 -14.24 -17.71
C MET A 816 -18.54 -14.12 -18.47
N ILE A 817 -18.76 -14.84 -19.58
CA ILE A 817 -20.08 -14.84 -20.25
C ILE A 817 -21.12 -15.67 -19.52
N ARG A 818 -20.71 -16.47 -18.53
CA ARG A 818 -21.60 -17.31 -17.71
C ARG A 818 -22.23 -16.49 -16.58
N LYS A 819 -23.19 -17.08 -15.88
CA LYS A 819 -23.84 -16.43 -14.74
C LYS A 819 -22.87 -16.28 -13.55
N HIS A 820 -22.86 -15.08 -12.97
CA HIS A 820 -22.06 -14.71 -11.81
C HIS A 820 -22.91 -14.08 -10.71
N PRO A 821 -22.49 -14.18 -9.42
CA PRO A 821 -23.21 -13.56 -8.31
C PRO A 821 -23.38 -12.07 -8.52
N GLN A 822 -24.60 -11.56 -8.30
CA GLN A 822 -24.92 -10.14 -8.45
C GLN A 822 -25.47 -9.53 -7.16
N LYS A 823 -26.41 -10.21 -6.47
CA LYS A 823 -27.14 -9.65 -5.32
C LYS A 823 -27.72 -10.72 -4.38
N ASN A 824 -28.31 -10.28 -3.26
CA ASN A 824 -29.04 -11.08 -2.28
C ASN A 824 -28.17 -12.15 -1.58
N PHE A 825 -26.98 -11.76 -1.11
CA PHE A 825 -26.04 -12.67 -0.44
C PHE A 825 -26.53 -13.07 0.95
N LYS A 826 -26.90 -14.33 1.13
CA LYS A 826 -27.44 -14.87 2.39
C LYS A 826 -26.70 -16.14 2.81
N TRP A 827 -26.35 -16.21 4.08
CA TRP A 827 -25.92 -17.47 4.70
C TRP A 827 -27.07 -18.48 4.65
N MET A 828 -26.76 -19.71 4.26
CA MET A 828 -27.75 -20.78 4.15
C MET A 828 -28.08 -21.37 5.52
N THR A 829 -29.34 -21.73 5.71
CA THR A 829 -29.85 -22.46 6.87
C THR A 829 -29.41 -23.93 6.85
N LYS A 830 -29.46 -24.61 8.00
CA LYS A 830 -29.17 -26.06 8.08
C LYS A 830 -30.06 -26.90 7.16
N LYS A 831 -31.33 -26.52 6.97
CA LYS A 831 -32.28 -27.20 6.07
C LYS A 831 -31.84 -27.06 4.62
N GLU A 832 -31.47 -25.85 4.20
CA GLU A 832 -30.97 -25.60 2.84
C GLU A 832 -29.65 -26.34 2.57
N LEU A 833 -28.71 -26.36 3.52
CA LEU A 833 -27.46 -27.11 3.37
C LEU A 833 -27.70 -28.62 3.19
N LYS A 834 -28.65 -29.20 3.94
CA LYS A 834 -29.06 -30.60 3.77
C LYS A 834 -29.68 -30.84 2.39
N ASN A 835 -30.52 -29.91 1.92
CA ASN A 835 -31.13 -29.99 0.59
C ASN A 835 -30.07 -29.94 -0.53
N ILE A 836 -29.14 -28.98 -0.45
CA ILE A 836 -28.02 -28.89 -1.41
C ILE A 836 -27.17 -30.15 -1.40
N LYS A 837 -26.83 -30.70 -0.22
CA LYS A 837 -26.03 -31.94 -0.15
C LYS A 837 -26.69 -33.10 -0.91
N LYS A 838 -28.03 -33.19 -0.89
CA LYS A 838 -28.78 -34.23 -1.61
C LYS A 838 -28.91 -33.95 -3.12
N ASN A 839 -29.07 -32.68 -3.50
CA ASN A 839 -29.50 -32.29 -4.84
C ASN A 839 -28.40 -31.60 -5.69
N ILE A 840 -27.15 -31.52 -5.20
CA ILE A 840 -26.08 -30.76 -5.87
C ILE A 840 -25.83 -31.20 -7.33
N LEU A 841 -25.97 -32.48 -7.64
CA LEU A 841 -25.80 -33.02 -9.00
C LEU A 841 -26.92 -32.58 -9.95
N ASN A 842 -28.11 -32.27 -9.42
CA ASN A 842 -29.27 -31.83 -10.18
C ASN A 842 -29.29 -30.31 -10.43
N LEU A 843 -28.40 -29.54 -9.78
CA LEU A 843 -28.31 -28.10 -9.98
C LEU A 843 -27.83 -27.75 -11.39
N THR A 844 -28.42 -26.72 -11.99
CA THR A 844 -28.10 -26.26 -13.35
C THR A 844 -27.37 -24.92 -13.31
N ALA A 845 -26.51 -24.69 -14.32
CA ALA A 845 -25.80 -23.41 -14.46
C ALA A 845 -26.73 -22.23 -14.84
N ASN A 846 -27.95 -22.52 -15.31
CA ASN A 846 -28.92 -21.53 -15.78
C ASN A 846 -29.87 -21.03 -14.68
N SER A 847 -29.82 -21.62 -13.48
CA SER A 847 -30.61 -21.18 -12.32
C SER A 847 -30.39 -19.69 -12.00
N GLU A 848 -31.44 -19.00 -11.58
CA GLU A 848 -31.35 -17.62 -11.05
C GLU A 848 -30.61 -17.58 -9.70
N GLU A 849 -30.74 -18.63 -8.89
CA GLU A 849 -30.01 -18.78 -7.64
C GLU A 849 -28.72 -19.60 -7.83
N GLY A 850 -27.63 -19.13 -7.24
CA GLY A 850 -26.33 -19.80 -7.19
C GLY A 850 -25.78 -19.92 -5.77
N TYR A 851 -24.73 -20.74 -5.61
CA TYR A 851 -24.18 -21.10 -4.30
C TYR A 851 -22.64 -21.12 -4.27
N CYS A 852 -22.08 -20.74 -3.13
CA CYS A 852 -20.67 -20.97 -2.81
C CYS A 852 -20.58 -21.68 -1.47
N LEU A 853 -19.86 -22.80 -1.41
CA LEU A 853 -19.93 -23.78 -0.33
C LEU A 853 -18.56 -24.01 0.31
N GLU A 854 -18.51 -24.18 1.63
CA GLU A 854 -17.34 -24.67 2.37
C GLU A 854 -17.55 -26.15 2.70
N VAL A 855 -16.72 -27.02 2.10
CA VAL A 855 -16.94 -28.47 2.06
C VAL A 855 -15.71 -29.27 2.48
N ASP A 856 -15.96 -30.50 2.93
CA ASP A 856 -14.94 -31.54 3.03
C ASP A 856 -15.15 -32.53 1.87
N VAL A 857 -14.12 -32.74 1.05
CA VAL A 857 -14.14 -33.63 -0.11
C VAL A 857 -12.98 -34.61 -0.01
N GLU A 858 -13.29 -35.89 -0.18
CA GLU A 858 -12.32 -36.97 -0.24
C GLU A 858 -12.01 -37.34 -1.69
N TYR A 859 -10.76 -37.70 -1.93
CA TYR A 859 -10.26 -38.22 -3.20
C TYR A 859 -10.02 -39.73 -3.05
N PRO A 860 -10.77 -40.59 -3.75
CA PRO A 860 -10.56 -42.04 -3.71
C PRO A 860 -9.25 -42.49 -4.38
N ASP A 861 -8.57 -43.47 -3.78
CA ASP A 861 -7.28 -43.99 -4.27
C ASP A 861 -7.33 -44.54 -5.71
N HIS A 862 -8.44 -45.21 -6.08
CA HIS A 862 -8.61 -45.78 -7.43
C HIS A 862 -8.66 -44.71 -8.54
N LEU A 863 -8.84 -43.43 -8.19
CA LEU A 863 -8.80 -42.32 -9.16
C LEU A 863 -7.40 -41.70 -9.29
N HIS A 864 -6.44 -42.07 -8.43
CA HIS A 864 -5.15 -41.40 -8.37
C HIS A 864 -4.36 -41.53 -9.68
N ASP A 865 -4.30 -42.72 -10.28
CA ASP A 865 -3.59 -42.90 -11.55
C ASP A 865 -4.28 -42.12 -12.68
N LYS A 866 -5.61 -42.27 -12.81
CA LYS A 866 -6.40 -41.61 -13.87
C LYS A 866 -6.37 -40.08 -13.78
N HIS A 867 -6.29 -39.53 -12.56
CA HIS A 867 -6.32 -38.09 -12.34
C HIS A 867 -4.94 -37.49 -12.01
N ASN A 868 -3.85 -38.28 -12.05
CA ASN A 868 -2.51 -37.84 -11.61
C ASN A 868 -2.06 -36.57 -12.34
N ASP A 869 -2.37 -36.48 -13.63
CA ASP A 869 -1.96 -35.39 -14.49
C ASP A 869 -2.62 -34.06 -14.13
N LEU A 870 -3.88 -34.08 -13.71
CA LEU A 870 -4.65 -32.88 -13.39
C LEU A 870 -5.68 -33.11 -12.25
N PRO A 871 -5.25 -33.31 -11.00
CA PRO A 871 -6.17 -33.54 -9.88
C PRO A 871 -7.15 -32.37 -9.67
N PHE A 872 -8.40 -32.70 -9.35
CA PHE A 872 -9.45 -31.71 -9.07
C PHE A 872 -9.18 -30.90 -7.79
N LEU A 873 -9.84 -29.74 -7.69
CA LEU A 873 -9.89 -28.90 -6.47
C LEU A 873 -8.50 -28.44 -5.96
N ALA A 874 -7.69 -27.89 -6.86
CA ALA A 874 -6.38 -27.30 -6.53
C ALA A 874 -6.43 -26.37 -5.30
N GLU A 875 -5.42 -26.44 -4.43
CA GLU A 875 -5.39 -25.73 -3.15
C GLU A 875 -4.06 -25.02 -2.87
N LYS A 876 -4.10 -23.96 -2.05
CA LYS A 876 -2.89 -23.28 -1.61
C LYS A 876 -2.32 -24.03 -0.41
N LYS A 877 -1.14 -24.62 -0.58
CA LYS A 877 -0.39 -25.32 0.47
C LYS A 877 1.08 -24.99 0.34
N LYS A 878 1.84 -25.14 1.42
CA LYS A 878 3.30 -25.07 1.38
C LYS A 878 3.83 -26.47 1.03
N PRO A 879 4.43 -26.68 -0.15
CA PRO A 879 5.07 -27.95 -0.46
C PRO A 879 6.18 -28.30 0.54
N PRO A 880 6.57 -29.57 0.65
CA PRO A 880 7.82 -29.97 1.29
C PRO A 880 8.99 -29.14 0.74
N ASN A 881 9.89 -28.69 1.62
CA ASN A 881 11.11 -27.92 1.27
C ASN A 881 10.91 -26.54 0.61
N ALA A 882 9.68 -26.12 0.31
CA ALA A 882 9.40 -24.81 -0.27
C ALA A 882 9.43 -23.67 0.77
N LYS A 883 9.88 -22.47 0.37
CA LYS A 883 9.87 -21.28 1.26
C LYS A 883 8.49 -20.65 1.46
N HIS A 884 7.58 -20.83 0.51
CA HIS A 884 6.29 -20.14 0.44
C HIS A 884 5.16 -21.08 0.00
N GLU A 885 3.92 -20.71 0.33
CA GLU A 885 2.73 -21.40 -0.18
C GLU A 885 2.64 -21.27 -1.72
N LYS A 886 2.19 -22.35 -2.35
CA LYS A 886 1.95 -22.46 -3.79
C LYS A 886 0.57 -23.04 -4.04
N LEU A 887 0.00 -22.76 -5.21
CA LEU A 887 -1.20 -23.45 -5.68
C LEU A 887 -0.77 -24.82 -6.22
N LEU A 888 -1.30 -25.88 -5.63
CA LEU A 888 -0.97 -27.28 -5.92
C LEU A 888 -2.23 -28.04 -6.33
N THR A 889 -2.07 -28.96 -7.28
CA THR A 889 -3.04 -30.03 -7.50
C THR A 889 -2.58 -31.23 -6.67
N THR A 890 -3.44 -31.75 -5.80
CA THR A 890 -3.06 -32.82 -4.86
C THR A 890 -4.25 -33.74 -4.63
N PHE A 891 -3.97 -34.97 -4.22
CA PHE A 891 -4.97 -35.97 -3.81
C PHE A 891 -5.35 -35.88 -2.33
N ASP A 892 -4.67 -35.04 -1.56
CA ASP A 892 -4.99 -34.85 -0.14
C ASP A 892 -6.48 -34.55 0.08
N VAL A 893 -7.03 -35.06 1.17
CA VAL A 893 -8.39 -34.72 1.62
C VAL A 893 -8.55 -33.20 1.72
N LYS A 894 -9.52 -32.66 0.98
CA LYS A 894 -9.84 -31.23 0.97
C LYS A 894 -10.70 -30.93 2.18
N LYS A 895 -10.14 -30.28 3.21
CA LYS A 895 -10.87 -29.88 4.43
C LYS A 895 -11.26 -28.41 4.38
N LYS A 896 -12.53 -28.09 4.65
CA LYS A 896 -13.09 -26.72 4.63
C LYS A 896 -12.71 -25.96 3.36
N TYR A 897 -12.78 -26.65 2.22
CA TYR A 897 -12.50 -26.13 0.90
C TYR A 897 -13.66 -25.27 0.43
N ILE A 898 -13.39 -24.02 0.05
CA ILE A 898 -14.41 -23.09 -0.45
C ILE A 898 -14.43 -23.11 -1.97
N CYS A 899 -15.59 -23.32 -2.58
CA CYS A 899 -15.77 -23.25 -4.03
C CYS A 899 -17.19 -22.95 -4.48
N HIS A 900 -17.29 -22.50 -5.73
CA HIS A 900 -18.54 -22.41 -6.46
C HIS A 900 -19.19 -23.80 -6.64
N TYR A 901 -20.52 -23.87 -6.57
CA TYR A 901 -21.25 -25.14 -6.65
C TYR A 901 -21.02 -25.93 -7.93
N LEU A 902 -20.80 -25.25 -9.07
CA LEU A 902 -20.53 -25.94 -10.34
C LEU A 902 -19.17 -26.65 -10.36
N VAL A 903 -18.15 -26.10 -9.69
CA VAL A 903 -16.84 -26.77 -9.56
C VAL A 903 -16.98 -28.02 -8.71
N LEU A 904 -17.71 -27.92 -7.59
CA LEU A 904 -17.99 -29.07 -6.75
C LEU A 904 -18.79 -30.13 -7.52
N LYS A 905 -19.85 -29.72 -8.24
CA LYS A 905 -20.64 -30.62 -9.09
C LYS A 905 -19.75 -31.40 -10.06
N GLN A 906 -18.88 -30.71 -10.82
CA GLN A 906 -17.96 -31.35 -11.75
C GLN A 906 -17.07 -32.37 -11.04
N ALA A 907 -16.45 -32.00 -9.92
CA ALA A 907 -15.61 -32.92 -9.16
C ALA A 907 -16.36 -34.17 -8.68
N LEU A 908 -17.61 -34.03 -8.23
CA LEU A 908 -18.45 -35.17 -7.81
C LEU A 908 -18.87 -36.05 -8.99
N GLN A 909 -19.13 -35.47 -10.17
CA GLN A 909 -19.40 -36.22 -11.40
C GLN A 909 -18.21 -37.08 -11.82
N HIS A 910 -16.99 -36.66 -11.48
CA HIS A 910 -15.76 -37.42 -11.69
C HIS A 910 -15.34 -38.29 -10.49
N GLY A 911 -16.28 -38.63 -9.59
CA GLY A 911 -16.07 -39.67 -8.58
C GLY A 911 -15.48 -39.20 -7.24
N LEU A 912 -15.22 -37.91 -7.04
CA LEU A 912 -14.86 -37.40 -5.71
C LEU A 912 -16.04 -37.51 -4.74
N ILE A 913 -15.77 -37.65 -3.44
CA ILE A 913 -16.79 -37.94 -2.43
C ILE A 913 -17.00 -36.74 -1.51
N LEU A 914 -18.22 -36.17 -1.53
CA LEU A 914 -18.62 -35.10 -0.61
C LEU A 914 -18.91 -35.64 0.80
N LYS A 915 -17.97 -35.44 1.73
CA LYS A 915 -18.14 -35.86 3.13
C LYS A 915 -19.08 -34.91 3.88
N LYS A 916 -18.83 -33.60 3.82
CA LYS A 916 -19.53 -32.61 4.63
C LYS A 916 -19.67 -31.26 3.94
N ILE A 917 -20.80 -30.59 4.16
CA ILE A 917 -20.96 -29.15 3.91
C ILE A 917 -21.00 -28.46 5.27
N HIS A 918 -20.04 -27.57 5.55
CA HIS A 918 -19.97 -26.83 6.81
C HIS A 918 -20.91 -25.63 6.82
N ARG A 919 -20.90 -24.86 5.73
CA ARG A 919 -21.72 -23.66 5.52
C ARG A 919 -21.70 -23.27 4.04
N GLY A 920 -22.60 -22.38 3.65
CA GLY A 920 -22.71 -21.89 2.29
C GLY A 920 -23.37 -20.54 2.22
N ILE A 921 -23.09 -19.80 1.15
CA ILE A 921 -23.75 -18.54 0.79
C ILE A 921 -24.57 -18.79 -0.46
N LYS A 922 -25.86 -18.46 -0.42
CA LYS A 922 -26.72 -18.38 -1.60
C LYS A 922 -26.83 -16.93 -2.09
N PHE A 923 -26.99 -16.75 -3.39
CA PHE A 923 -27.07 -15.45 -4.05
C PHE A 923 -27.86 -15.54 -5.35
N ILE A 924 -28.36 -14.39 -5.82
CA ILE A 924 -28.91 -14.25 -7.18
C ILE A 924 -27.76 -14.00 -8.15
N GLN A 925 -27.75 -14.72 -9.26
CA GLN A 925 -26.73 -14.65 -10.29
C GLN A 925 -27.32 -14.30 -11.67
N SER A 926 -26.55 -13.57 -12.49
CA SER A 926 -26.92 -13.21 -13.86
C SER A 926 -25.68 -13.16 -14.75
N ASP A 927 -25.88 -13.10 -16.06
CA ASP A 927 -24.86 -13.06 -17.11
C ASP A 927 -24.49 -11.62 -17.52
N PHE A 928 -24.58 -10.67 -16.58
CA PHE A 928 -24.44 -9.23 -16.86
C PHE A 928 -23.12 -8.81 -17.56
N LEU A 929 -22.05 -9.60 -17.44
CA LEU A 929 -20.79 -9.37 -18.13
C LEU A 929 -20.82 -9.76 -19.62
N SER A 930 -21.73 -10.66 -20.02
CA SER A 930 -21.78 -11.29 -21.33
C SER A 930 -21.74 -10.27 -22.48
N LYS A 931 -22.63 -9.27 -22.45
CA LYS A 931 -22.71 -8.21 -23.48
C LYS A 931 -21.39 -7.45 -23.65
N TYR A 932 -20.70 -7.15 -22.56
CA TYR A 932 -19.42 -6.43 -22.62
C TYR A 932 -18.29 -7.32 -23.14
N ILE A 933 -18.27 -8.62 -22.80
CA ILE A 933 -17.30 -9.56 -23.34
C ILE A 933 -17.50 -9.74 -24.86
N HIS A 934 -18.75 -9.85 -25.31
CA HIS A 934 -19.06 -9.94 -26.74
C HIS A 934 -18.64 -8.68 -27.51
N LEU A 935 -18.89 -7.48 -26.98
CA LEU A 935 -18.40 -6.22 -27.57
C LEU A 935 -16.88 -6.27 -27.80
N ASN A 936 -16.11 -6.60 -26.77
CA ASN A 936 -14.64 -6.61 -26.87
C ASN A 936 -14.12 -7.76 -27.75
N THR A 937 -14.84 -8.89 -27.79
CA THR A 937 -14.50 -10.02 -28.66
C THR A 937 -14.72 -9.64 -30.13
N GLU A 938 -15.79 -8.92 -30.43
CA GLU A 938 -16.07 -8.42 -31.78
C GLU A 938 -15.06 -7.35 -32.22
N LEU A 939 -14.74 -6.38 -31.34
CA LEU A 939 -13.67 -5.40 -31.60
C LEU A 939 -12.33 -6.09 -31.86
N ARG A 940 -12.04 -7.19 -31.13
CA ARG A 940 -10.84 -8.01 -31.35
C ARG A 940 -10.89 -8.76 -32.69
N ARG A 941 -12.07 -9.21 -33.14
CA ARG A 941 -12.24 -9.91 -34.42
C ARG A 941 -12.07 -8.96 -35.61
N GLN A 942 -12.60 -7.74 -35.50
CA GLN A 942 -12.52 -6.70 -36.54
C GLN A 942 -11.13 -6.05 -36.65
N SER A 943 -10.33 -6.11 -35.59
CA SER A 943 -8.99 -5.51 -35.56
C SER A 943 -8.02 -6.23 -36.50
N THR A 944 -7.38 -5.48 -37.39
CA THR A 944 -6.37 -6.00 -38.35
C THR A 944 -4.98 -6.13 -37.72
N THR A 945 -4.63 -5.27 -36.76
CA THR A 945 -3.30 -5.28 -36.13
C THR A 945 -3.26 -6.12 -34.85
N HIS A 946 -2.15 -6.84 -34.63
CA HIS A 946 -1.94 -7.66 -33.43
C HIS A 946 -2.01 -6.83 -32.13
N ILE A 947 -1.54 -5.57 -32.14
CA ILE A 947 -1.60 -4.67 -30.98
C ILE A 947 -3.05 -4.34 -30.62
N ALA A 948 -3.88 -3.93 -31.59
CA ALA A 948 -5.29 -3.61 -31.35
C ALA A 948 -6.08 -4.85 -30.84
N GLN A 949 -5.78 -6.02 -31.39
CA GLN A 949 -6.32 -7.29 -30.90
C GLN A 949 -5.97 -7.55 -29.43
N ASN A 950 -4.72 -7.28 -29.04
CA ASN A 950 -4.26 -7.47 -27.67
C ASN A 950 -4.79 -6.42 -26.69
N ILE A 951 -5.03 -5.19 -27.13
CA ILE A 951 -5.73 -4.17 -26.33
C ILE A 951 -7.14 -4.67 -25.98
N SER A 952 -7.90 -5.16 -26.97
CA SER A 952 -9.25 -5.70 -26.74
C SER A 952 -9.22 -6.92 -25.79
N LYS A 953 -8.23 -7.81 -25.94
CA LYS A 953 -7.97 -8.91 -24.98
C LYS A 953 -7.69 -8.38 -23.57
N LEU A 954 -6.93 -7.29 -23.44
CA LEU A 954 -6.59 -6.68 -22.15
C LEU A 954 -7.80 -6.03 -21.47
N PHE A 955 -8.73 -5.41 -22.22
CA PHE A 955 -10.00 -4.92 -21.66
C PHE A 955 -10.82 -6.07 -21.06
N ILE A 956 -10.88 -7.23 -21.71
CA ILE A 956 -11.54 -8.41 -21.15
C ILE A 956 -10.82 -8.88 -19.86
N ASN A 957 -9.52 -9.15 -19.96
CA ASN A 957 -8.73 -9.68 -18.83
C ASN A 957 -8.62 -8.71 -17.65
N SER A 958 -8.81 -7.41 -17.88
CA SER A 958 -8.77 -6.41 -16.82
C SER A 958 -9.90 -6.55 -15.80
N ILE A 959 -11.07 -7.03 -16.21
CA ILE A 959 -12.23 -7.16 -15.32
C ILE A 959 -11.91 -8.13 -14.19
N TYR A 960 -11.47 -9.35 -14.51
CA TYR A 960 -11.16 -10.35 -13.47
C TYR A 960 -10.09 -9.82 -12.51
N GLY A 961 -9.04 -9.17 -13.03
CA GLY A 961 -7.94 -8.62 -12.23
C GLY A 961 -8.42 -7.59 -11.21
N LYS A 962 -9.37 -6.73 -11.59
CA LYS A 962 -9.97 -5.73 -10.68
C LYS A 962 -10.87 -6.35 -9.63
N THR A 963 -11.59 -7.42 -9.96
CA THR A 963 -12.41 -8.15 -8.97
C THR A 963 -11.57 -8.92 -7.95
N CYS A 964 -10.32 -9.29 -8.30
CA CYS A 964 -9.37 -9.98 -7.41
C CYS A 964 -8.48 -9.05 -6.58
N GLU A 965 -8.69 -7.73 -6.63
CA GLU A 965 -7.81 -6.74 -6.00
C GLU A 965 -7.83 -6.82 -4.46
N ASN A 966 -6.67 -7.07 -3.84
CA ASN A 966 -6.55 -7.10 -2.38
C ASN A 966 -6.20 -5.72 -1.81
N THR A 967 -7.18 -5.05 -1.20
CA THR A 967 -7.01 -3.70 -0.64
C THR A 967 -6.11 -3.65 0.61
N ARG A 968 -5.90 -4.78 1.30
CA ARG A 968 -5.03 -4.87 2.50
C ARG A 968 -3.54 -4.78 2.17
N LYS A 969 -3.16 -5.07 0.91
CA LYS A 969 -1.77 -4.99 0.44
C LYS A 969 -1.35 -3.59 -0.01
N ARG A 970 -2.27 -2.63 -0.04
CA ARG A 970 -1.99 -1.25 -0.47
C ARG A 970 -1.04 -0.57 0.51
N VAL A 971 -0.05 0.14 -0.04
CA VAL A 971 0.92 0.91 0.73
C VAL A 971 0.37 2.32 0.97
N ASN A 972 0.53 2.85 2.18
CA ASN A 972 0.23 4.25 2.48
C ASN A 972 1.55 5.03 2.56
N LEU A 973 1.83 5.80 1.50
CA LEU A 973 3.05 6.60 1.33
C LEU A 973 2.68 8.06 1.08
N LYS A 974 3.37 8.98 1.74
CA LYS A 974 3.22 10.42 1.52
C LYS A 974 4.57 11.05 1.20
N ALA A 975 4.67 11.78 0.10
CA ALA A 975 5.77 12.71 -0.12
C ALA A 975 5.46 14.03 0.59
N VAL A 976 6.44 14.54 1.32
CA VAL A 976 6.37 15.85 1.98
C VAL A 976 7.58 16.68 1.60
N THR A 977 7.34 17.98 1.41
CA THR A 977 8.37 18.95 1.01
C THR A 977 8.71 19.95 2.13
N ASN A 978 8.29 19.64 3.35
CA ASN A 978 8.46 20.50 4.52
C ASN A 978 8.82 19.65 5.74
N TRP A 979 9.97 19.93 6.34
CA TRP A 979 10.46 19.25 7.54
C TRP A 979 9.49 19.35 8.73
N LYS A 980 8.79 20.47 8.91
CA LYS A 980 7.74 20.60 9.95
C LYS A 980 6.60 19.60 9.72
N GLN A 981 6.21 19.39 8.46
CA GLN A 981 5.19 18.40 8.10
C GLN A 981 5.73 16.98 8.25
N ALA A 982 6.97 16.73 7.87
CA ALA A 982 7.65 15.45 8.04
C ALA A 982 7.70 15.04 9.52
N VAL A 983 8.20 15.92 10.40
CA VAL A 983 8.24 15.69 11.86
C VAL A 983 6.84 15.40 12.41
N ARG A 984 5.81 16.14 11.98
CA ARG A 984 4.43 15.86 12.38
C ARG A 984 3.94 14.48 11.95
N LEU A 985 4.34 13.98 10.78
CA LEU A 985 3.97 12.64 10.30
C LEU A 985 4.80 11.54 10.94
N ILE A 986 6.09 11.76 11.18
CA ILE A 986 7.00 10.84 11.88
C ILE A 986 6.57 10.67 13.34
N ALA A 987 6.13 11.77 13.97
CA ALA A 987 5.58 11.74 15.32
C ALA A 987 4.23 11.00 15.39
N LYS A 988 3.58 10.62 14.27
CA LYS A 988 2.34 9.84 14.35
C LYS A 988 2.65 8.40 14.74
N PRO A 989 1.86 7.77 15.61
CA PRO A 989 2.10 6.38 15.97
C PRO A 989 1.93 5.39 14.80
N SER A 990 1.25 5.81 13.72
CA SER A 990 1.12 5.02 12.48
C SER A 990 2.36 5.02 11.61
N PHE A 991 3.39 5.81 11.94
CA PHE A 991 4.65 5.88 11.21
C PHE A 991 5.36 4.52 11.19
N GLN A 992 5.81 4.09 10.00
CA GLN A 992 6.61 2.88 9.84
C GLN A 992 8.07 3.22 9.55
N ASP A 993 8.26 4.02 8.50
CA ASP A 993 9.57 4.31 7.94
C ASP A 993 9.58 5.60 7.13
N TYR A 994 10.76 6.18 6.89
CA TYR A 994 10.93 7.30 5.98
C TYR A 994 12.10 7.07 5.03
N THR A 995 12.05 7.73 3.87
CA THR A 995 13.15 7.76 2.90
C THR A 995 13.36 9.22 2.51
N ILE A 996 14.57 9.73 2.71
CA ILE A 996 14.94 11.09 2.30
C ILE A 996 15.42 10.98 0.85
N LEU A 997 14.73 11.64 -0.08
CA LEU A 997 15.15 11.64 -1.49
C LEU A 997 16.20 12.72 -1.77
N ASN A 998 16.01 13.88 -1.12
CA ASN A 998 16.93 15.02 -1.10
C ASN A 998 16.52 15.96 0.05
N GLU A 999 17.20 17.10 0.17
CA GLU A 999 16.91 18.15 1.16
C GLU A 999 15.47 18.70 1.11
N ASN A 1000 14.81 18.58 -0.04
CA ASN A 1000 13.49 19.15 -0.31
C ASN A 1000 12.34 18.13 -0.32
N VAL A 1001 12.61 16.82 -0.32
CA VAL A 1001 11.58 15.77 -0.43
C VAL A 1001 11.89 14.60 0.50
N VAL A 1002 10.92 14.29 1.37
CA VAL A 1002 10.94 13.10 2.24
C VAL A 1002 9.70 12.26 1.98
N LEU A 1003 9.88 10.96 1.79
CA LEU A 1003 8.81 9.98 1.72
C LEU A 1003 8.53 9.44 3.12
N ILE A 1004 7.28 9.48 3.55
CA ILE A 1004 6.84 8.93 4.83
C ILE A 1004 5.91 7.75 4.57
N LYS A 1005 6.34 6.56 5.00
CA LYS A 1005 5.55 5.33 4.97
C LYS A 1005 4.81 5.15 6.29
N SER A 1006 3.52 4.84 6.22
CA SER A 1006 2.67 4.65 7.41
C SER A 1006 1.84 3.38 7.29
N THR A 1007 1.51 2.78 8.43
CA THR A 1007 0.51 1.70 8.50
C THR A 1007 -0.86 2.26 8.15
N PRO A 1008 -1.62 1.64 7.23
CA PRO A 1008 -3.02 1.99 7.01
C PRO A 1008 -3.83 1.81 8.29
N THR A 1009 -4.40 2.89 8.83
CA THR A 1009 -5.24 2.83 10.04
C THR A 1009 -6.61 2.20 9.77
N LYS A 1010 -7.06 2.27 8.51
CA LYS A 1010 -8.33 1.73 8.02
C LYS A 1010 -8.12 1.05 6.67
N VAL A 1011 -8.82 -0.07 6.44
CA VAL A 1011 -8.90 -0.75 5.16
C VAL A 1011 -10.36 -0.90 4.76
N LYS A 1012 -10.73 -0.35 3.59
CA LYS A 1012 -12.05 -0.50 3.00
C LYS A 1012 -12.09 -1.77 2.13
N LEU A 1013 -13.01 -2.67 2.43
CA LEU A 1013 -13.25 -3.92 1.70
C LEU A 1013 -14.46 -3.75 0.78
N ASN A 1014 -14.30 -2.92 -0.25
CA ASN A 1014 -15.38 -2.55 -1.19
C ASN A 1014 -15.13 -3.10 -2.60
N LYS A 1015 -14.46 -4.24 -2.70
CA LYS A 1015 -14.19 -4.93 -3.97
C LYS A 1015 -15.11 -6.14 -4.09
N PRO A 1016 -15.69 -6.42 -5.28
CA PRO A 1016 -16.56 -7.58 -5.48
C PRO A 1016 -15.72 -8.86 -5.61
N ILE A 1017 -15.08 -9.27 -4.52
CA ILE A 1017 -14.14 -10.42 -4.47
C ILE A 1017 -14.83 -11.75 -4.80
N PHE A 1018 -16.16 -11.82 -4.62
CA PHE A 1018 -16.99 -12.96 -5.01
C PHE A 1018 -17.02 -13.17 -6.53
N LEU A 1019 -16.95 -12.10 -7.34
CA LEU A 1019 -16.83 -12.22 -8.79
C LEU A 1019 -15.49 -12.85 -9.16
N GLY A 1020 -14.39 -12.35 -8.59
CA GLY A 1020 -13.06 -12.91 -8.83
C GLY A 1020 -12.98 -14.40 -8.46
N THR A 1021 -13.60 -14.78 -7.36
CA THR A 1021 -13.67 -16.18 -6.91
C THR A 1021 -14.45 -17.04 -7.91
N THR A 1022 -15.65 -16.62 -8.32
CA THR A 1022 -16.49 -17.41 -9.23
C THR A 1022 -15.96 -17.44 -10.67
N ILE A 1023 -15.37 -16.36 -11.17
CA ILE A 1023 -14.70 -16.33 -12.50
C ILE A 1023 -13.55 -17.33 -12.53
N LEU A 1024 -12.66 -17.31 -11.52
CA LEU A 1024 -11.52 -18.22 -11.45
C LEU A 1024 -11.94 -19.68 -11.24
N ASP A 1025 -13.04 -19.92 -10.55
CA ASP A 1025 -13.58 -21.27 -10.38
C ASP A 1025 -14.18 -21.78 -11.70
N GLN A 1026 -15.01 -20.97 -12.36
CA GLN A 1026 -15.61 -21.33 -13.63
C GLN A 1026 -14.59 -21.46 -14.77
N SER A 1027 -13.47 -20.72 -14.74
CA SER A 1027 -12.39 -20.92 -15.71
C SER A 1027 -11.74 -22.30 -15.58
N LYS A 1028 -11.60 -22.84 -14.36
CA LYS A 1028 -11.07 -24.19 -14.16
C LYS A 1028 -12.03 -25.26 -14.67
N ILE A 1029 -13.35 -25.03 -14.58
CA ILE A 1029 -14.37 -25.96 -15.12
C ILE A 1029 -14.10 -26.24 -16.59
N VAL A 1030 -13.81 -25.19 -17.38
CA VAL A 1030 -13.54 -25.31 -18.82
C VAL A 1030 -12.32 -26.18 -19.09
N MET A 1031 -11.24 -25.98 -18.34
CA MET A 1031 -10.00 -26.75 -18.51
C MET A 1031 -10.21 -28.22 -18.12
N TYR A 1032 -10.87 -28.48 -16.99
CA TYR A 1032 -11.20 -29.85 -16.58
C TYR A 1032 -12.16 -30.53 -17.54
N ASP A 1033 -13.15 -29.81 -18.06
CA ASP A 1033 -14.15 -30.34 -19.00
C ASP A 1033 -13.48 -30.77 -20.30
N PHE A 1034 -12.59 -29.93 -20.85
CA PHE A 1034 -11.84 -30.28 -22.05
C PHE A 1034 -10.92 -31.49 -21.83
N HIS A 1035 -10.19 -31.54 -20.71
CA HIS A 1035 -9.32 -32.68 -20.42
C HIS A 1035 -10.11 -33.97 -20.19
N TYR A 1036 -11.03 -33.98 -19.22
CA TYR A 1036 -11.68 -35.21 -18.75
C TYR A 1036 -12.90 -35.65 -19.55
N ASN A 1037 -13.62 -34.73 -20.22
CA ASN A 1037 -14.85 -35.06 -20.96
C ASN A 1037 -14.67 -35.01 -22.48
N VAL A 1038 -13.57 -34.43 -22.99
CA VAL A 1038 -13.30 -34.37 -24.44
C VAL A 1038 -12.05 -35.18 -24.80
N VAL A 1039 -10.88 -34.83 -24.26
CA VAL A 1039 -9.61 -35.43 -24.67
C VAL A 1039 -9.50 -36.88 -24.22
N LEU A 1040 -9.61 -37.17 -22.92
CA LEU A 1040 -9.42 -38.55 -22.42
C LEU A 1040 -10.43 -39.55 -23.00
N PRO A 1041 -11.74 -39.25 -23.11
CA PRO A 1041 -12.70 -40.20 -23.71
C PRO A 1041 -12.51 -40.39 -25.21
N HIS A 1042 -11.96 -39.40 -25.92
CA HIS A 1042 -11.77 -39.48 -27.37
C HIS A 1042 -10.56 -40.34 -27.76
N PHE A 1043 -9.43 -40.16 -27.07
CA PHE A 1043 -8.18 -40.86 -27.38
C PHE A 1043 -7.94 -42.13 -26.55
N GLY A 1044 -8.66 -42.32 -25.44
CA GLY A 1044 -8.34 -43.33 -24.43
C GLY A 1044 -7.38 -42.78 -23.36
N SER A 1045 -7.62 -43.13 -22.09
CA SER A 1045 -6.87 -42.57 -20.96
C SER A 1045 -5.40 -43.01 -20.91
N GLU A 1046 -5.12 -44.18 -21.43
CA GLU A 1046 -3.82 -44.83 -21.52
C GLU A 1046 -2.95 -44.24 -22.63
N ASN A 1047 -3.59 -43.64 -23.64
CA ASN A 1047 -2.91 -43.07 -24.81
C ASN A 1047 -2.58 -41.58 -24.64
N VAL A 1048 -3.10 -40.92 -23.61
CA VAL A 1048 -2.91 -39.49 -23.38
C VAL A 1048 -2.13 -39.27 -22.09
N GLN A 1049 -1.09 -38.45 -22.19
CA GLN A 1049 -0.38 -37.93 -21.04
C GLN A 1049 -0.27 -36.42 -21.12
N LEU A 1050 -0.71 -35.73 -20.07
CA LEU A 1050 -0.49 -34.29 -19.93
C LEU A 1050 0.95 -34.07 -19.46
N LEU A 1051 1.76 -33.45 -20.30
CA LEU A 1051 3.14 -33.11 -19.96
C LEU A 1051 3.17 -31.84 -19.10
N TYR A 1052 2.44 -30.81 -19.52
CA TYR A 1052 2.54 -29.49 -18.91
C TYR A 1052 1.25 -28.66 -19.05
N MET A 1053 1.01 -27.78 -18.07
CA MET A 1053 -0.09 -26.81 -18.09
C MET A 1053 0.39 -25.44 -17.58
N ASP A 1054 -0.02 -24.34 -18.24
CA ASP A 1054 0.02 -22.98 -17.66
C ASP A 1054 -1.29 -22.24 -17.91
N THR A 1055 -2.18 -22.30 -16.92
CA THR A 1055 -3.46 -21.57 -16.84
C THR A 1055 -4.49 -21.98 -17.87
N ASP A 1056 -4.28 -21.62 -19.13
CA ASP A 1056 -5.20 -21.76 -20.27
C ASP A 1056 -4.67 -22.69 -21.37
N SER A 1057 -3.47 -23.26 -21.19
CA SER A 1057 -2.87 -24.15 -22.16
C SER A 1057 -2.54 -25.55 -21.62
N PHE A 1058 -2.56 -26.52 -22.53
CA PHE A 1058 -2.21 -27.92 -22.31
C PHE A 1058 -1.15 -28.38 -23.31
N PHE A 1059 -0.12 -29.05 -22.80
CA PHE A 1059 0.88 -29.74 -23.61
C PHE A 1059 0.69 -31.25 -23.42
N TYR A 1060 0.32 -31.97 -24.48
CA TYR A 1060 0.02 -33.39 -24.43
C TYR A 1060 1.05 -34.22 -25.19
N ARG A 1061 1.31 -35.43 -24.69
CA ARG A 1061 1.76 -36.59 -25.46
C ARG A 1061 0.54 -37.45 -25.77
N ILE A 1062 0.31 -37.76 -27.03
CA ILE A 1062 -0.84 -38.54 -27.51
C ILE A 1062 -0.32 -39.67 -28.39
N GLU A 1063 -0.74 -40.89 -28.08
CA GLU A 1063 -0.52 -42.07 -28.90
C GLU A 1063 -1.76 -42.32 -29.76
N THR A 1064 -1.62 -42.26 -31.09
CA THR A 1064 -2.73 -42.42 -32.04
C THR A 1064 -2.19 -42.67 -33.44
N GLU A 1065 -2.98 -43.23 -34.35
CA GLU A 1065 -2.57 -43.44 -35.75
C GLU A 1065 -2.26 -42.11 -36.45
N ASP A 1066 -3.19 -41.14 -36.40
CA ASP A 1066 -3.02 -39.80 -36.95
C ASP A 1066 -3.69 -38.72 -36.09
N LEU A 1067 -2.89 -37.83 -35.49
CA LEU A 1067 -3.40 -36.74 -34.65
C LEU A 1067 -4.29 -35.74 -35.40
N TYR A 1068 -3.96 -35.41 -36.64
CA TYR A 1068 -4.65 -34.37 -37.39
C TYR A 1068 -6.01 -34.87 -37.89
N GLU A 1069 -6.15 -36.15 -38.21
CA GLU A 1069 -7.46 -36.75 -38.47
C GLU A 1069 -8.35 -36.74 -37.21
N GLU A 1070 -7.80 -37.09 -36.04
CA GLU A 1070 -8.53 -36.99 -34.77
C GLU A 1070 -8.93 -35.53 -34.47
N PHE A 1071 -8.06 -34.56 -34.76
CA PHE A 1071 -8.40 -33.13 -34.64
C PHE A 1071 -9.55 -32.72 -35.56
N PHE A 1072 -9.69 -33.32 -36.74
CA PHE A 1072 -10.84 -33.09 -37.61
C PHE A 1072 -12.13 -33.61 -36.97
N LYS A 1073 -12.10 -34.76 -36.29
CA LYS A 1073 -13.24 -35.28 -35.51
C LYS A 1073 -13.57 -34.35 -34.34
N LEU A 1074 -12.57 -33.72 -33.73
CA LEU A 1074 -12.70 -32.71 -32.67
C LEU A 1074 -12.92 -31.27 -33.16
N LYS A 1075 -13.20 -31.04 -34.45
CA LYS A 1075 -13.36 -29.68 -35.03
C LYS A 1075 -14.40 -28.79 -34.34
N ASN A 1076 -15.35 -29.37 -33.60
CA ASN A 1076 -16.32 -28.60 -32.82
C ASN A 1076 -15.72 -27.98 -31.55
N TYR A 1077 -14.59 -28.51 -31.06
CA TYR A 1077 -13.88 -28.01 -29.87
C TYR A 1077 -12.66 -27.18 -30.22
N LEU A 1078 -12.09 -27.39 -31.41
CA LEU A 1078 -10.85 -26.77 -31.85
C LEU A 1078 -11.07 -25.51 -32.69
N ASP A 1079 -10.19 -24.54 -32.54
CA ASP A 1079 -10.01 -23.40 -33.45
C ASP A 1079 -8.81 -23.69 -34.36
N THR A 1080 -9.12 -24.14 -35.57
CA THR A 1080 -8.13 -24.48 -36.61
C THR A 1080 -7.96 -23.35 -37.64
N SER A 1081 -8.41 -22.14 -37.33
CA SER A 1081 -8.36 -21.00 -38.26
C SER A 1081 -6.94 -20.47 -38.54
N SER A 1082 -5.96 -20.88 -37.72
CA SER A 1082 -4.56 -20.46 -37.87
C SER A 1082 -3.73 -21.44 -38.69
N TYR A 1083 -4.31 -22.57 -39.16
CA TYR A 1083 -3.65 -23.50 -40.06
C TYR A 1083 -3.41 -22.87 -41.45
N PRO A 1084 -2.45 -23.37 -42.24
CA PRO A 1084 -2.27 -22.93 -43.62
C PRO A 1084 -3.56 -23.12 -44.44
N PRO A 1085 -3.96 -22.18 -45.34
CA PRO A 1085 -5.22 -22.27 -46.08
C PRO A 1085 -5.40 -23.56 -46.90
N HIS A 1086 -4.30 -24.20 -47.30
CA HIS A 1086 -4.30 -25.46 -48.06
C HIS A 1086 -4.38 -26.72 -47.18
N HIS A 1087 -4.28 -26.59 -45.86
CA HIS A 1087 -4.34 -27.72 -44.93
C HIS A 1087 -5.79 -28.14 -44.70
N PHE A 1088 -6.10 -29.45 -44.70
CA PHE A 1088 -7.48 -29.95 -44.61
C PHE A 1088 -8.21 -29.55 -43.31
N LEU A 1089 -7.47 -29.30 -42.22
CA LEU A 1089 -8.01 -28.75 -40.97
C LEU A 1089 -8.37 -27.26 -41.01
N PHE A 1090 -7.90 -26.49 -42.00
CA PHE A 1090 -8.12 -25.05 -42.04
C PHE A 1090 -9.62 -24.73 -42.09
N ASN A 1091 -10.10 -24.04 -41.04
CA ASN A 1091 -11.49 -23.62 -40.97
C ASN A 1091 -11.64 -22.34 -40.13
N THR A 1092 -12.28 -21.33 -40.68
CA THR A 1092 -12.48 -20.03 -40.03
C THR A 1092 -13.71 -19.97 -39.13
N LYS A 1093 -14.56 -21.00 -39.09
CA LYS A 1093 -15.81 -21.06 -38.32
C LYS A 1093 -15.61 -20.78 -36.82
N ASN A 1094 -14.55 -21.33 -36.23
CA ASN A 1094 -14.26 -21.20 -34.79
C ASN A 1094 -13.21 -20.12 -34.48
N ALA A 1095 -12.82 -19.30 -35.47
CA ALA A 1095 -11.74 -18.32 -35.35
C ALA A 1095 -11.94 -17.39 -34.15
N LYS A 1096 -11.03 -17.47 -33.16
CA LYS A 1096 -11.04 -16.67 -31.92
C LYS A 1096 -12.34 -16.81 -31.10
N GLN A 1097 -13.15 -17.84 -31.35
CA GLN A 1097 -14.38 -18.10 -30.61
C GLN A 1097 -14.05 -18.49 -29.17
N LEU A 1098 -14.77 -17.91 -28.21
CA LEU A 1098 -14.52 -18.13 -26.78
C LEU A 1098 -14.70 -19.60 -26.40
N GLY A 1099 -13.77 -20.13 -25.60
CA GLY A 1099 -13.84 -21.49 -25.05
C GLY A 1099 -13.44 -22.62 -26.00
N LYS A 1100 -13.04 -22.31 -27.25
CA LYS A 1100 -12.40 -23.26 -28.16
C LYS A 1100 -10.90 -23.34 -27.87
N PHE A 1101 -10.27 -24.45 -28.26
CA PHE A 1101 -8.83 -24.66 -28.10
C PHE A 1101 -8.14 -24.53 -29.45
N LYS A 1102 -7.14 -23.66 -29.56
CA LYS A 1102 -6.31 -23.56 -30.77
C LYS A 1102 -5.05 -24.40 -30.61
N ASP A 1103 -4.61 -24.99 -31.70
CA ASP A 1103 -3.24 -25.50 -31.80
C ASP A 1103 -2.28 -24.31 -31.94
N GLU A 1104 -1.41 -24.12 -30.95
CA GLU A 1104 -0.51 -22.96 -30.87
C GLU A 1104 0.53 -22.96 -32.01
N LEU A 1105 0.80 -24.13 -32.60
CA LEU A 1105 1.79 -24.31 -33.65
C LEU A 1105 1.20 -24.44 -35.06
N SER A 1106 -0.13 -24.37 -35.19
CA SER A 1106 -0.84 -24.40 -36.48
C SER A 1106 -0.41 -25.57 -37.38
N GLY A 1107 -0.24 -26.76 -36.81
CA GLY A 1107 0.18 -27.96 -37.53
C GLY A 1107 1.69 -28.21 -37.58
N ARG A 1108 2.55 -27.31 -37.07
CA ARG A 1108 3.98 -27.62 -36.95
C ARG A 1108 4.23 -28.73 -35.93
N VAL A 1109 4.95 -29.77 -36.37
CA VAL A 1109 5.21 -30.99 -35.59
C VAL A 1109 6.26 -30.70 -34.51
N ILE A 1110 5.93 -30.99 -33.25
CA ILE A 1110 6.84 -30.92 -32.11
C ILE A 1110 7.61 -32.24 -32.01
N THR A 1111 8.94 -32.19 -32.02
CA THR A 1111 9.82 -33.36 -31.95
C THR A 1111 10.14 -33.77 -30.52
N LYS A 1112 10.35 -32.77 -29.63
CA LYS A 1112 10.82 -32.99 -28.27
C LYS A 1112 10.25 -31.97 -27.30
N PHE A 1113 9.97 -32.39 -26.08
CA PHE A 1113 9.55 -31.54 -24.97
C PHE A 1113 10.39 -31.84 -23.72
N VAL A 1114 10.83 -30.79 -23.01
CA VAL A 1114 11.51 -30.88 -21.71
C VAL A 1114 10.89 -29.89 -20.74
N GLY A 1115 10.37 -30.38 -19.62
CA GLY A 1115 9.78 -29.59 -18.54
C GLY A 1115 10.56 -29.74 -17.24
N LEU A 1116 11.11 -28.63 -16.73
CA LEU A 1116 11.85 -28.65 -15.48
C LEU A 1116 10.97 -28.30 -14.28
N ALA A 1117 10.11 -27.29 -14.41
CA ALA A 1117 9.20 -26.85 -13.36
C ALA A 1117 8.10 -25.93 -13.93
N SER A 1118 7.17 -25.49 -13.09
CA SER A 1118 6.20 -24.45 -13.48
C SER A 1118 6.90 -23.18 -14.03
N LYS A 1119 6.61 -22.89 -15.30
CA LYS A 1119 7.15 -21.79 -16.14
C LYS A 1119 8.64 -21.95 -16.50
N LEU A 1120 9.12 -23.19 -16.53
CA LEU A 1120 10.47 -23.56 -16.87
C LEU A 1120 10.45 -24.80 -17.77
N TYR A 1121 10.36 -24.60 -19.08
CA TYR A 1121 10.24 -25.67 -20.09
C TYR A 1121 10.77 -25.24 -21.46
N ALA A 1122 11.06 -26.21 -22.31
CA ALA A 1122 11.45 -26.02 -23.71
C ALA A 1122 10.86 -27.11 -24.61
N TYR A 1123 10.68 -26.78 -25.89
CA TYR A 1123 10.31 -27.75 -26.91
C TYR A 1123 10.90 -27.38 -28.27
N GLU A 1124 11.01 -28.37 -29.14
CA GLU A 1124 11.62 -28.28 -30.47
C GLU A 1124 10.65 -28.78 -31.54
N THR A 1125 10.75 -28.24 -32.75
CA THR A 1125 9.92 -28.63 -33.91
C THR A 1125 10.75 -29.23 -35.05
N THR A 1126 10.09 -29.89 -36.01
CA THR A 1126 10.77 -30.59 -37.12
C THR A 1126 11.58 -29.67 -38.05
N ASP A 1127 11.29 -28.37 -38.06
CA ASP A 1127 12.06 -27.32 -38.75
C ASP A 1127 13.29 -26.82 -37.95
N GLY A 1128 13.60 -27.45 -36.81
CA GLY A 1128 14.75 -27.12 -35.96
C GLY A 1128 14.56 -25.87 -35.10
N LEU A 1129 13.33 -25.34 -34.99
CA LEU A 1129 13.05 -24.19 -34.14
C LEU A 1129 12.89 -24.60 -32.67
N GLU A 1130 13.62 -23.92 -31.78
CA GLU A 1130 13.51 -24.11 -30.33
C GLU A 1130 12.65 -23.03 -29.66
N TYR A 1131 11.69 -23.46 -28.85
CA TYR A 1131 10.85 -22.59 -28.03
C TYR A 1131 11.18 -22.79 -26.56
N LYS A 1132 11.67 -21.74 -25.90
CA LYS A 1132 12.23 -21.81 -24.54
C LYS A 1132 11.54 -20.86 -23.57
N LYS A 1133 11.18 -21.34 -22.39
CA LYS A 1133 10.65 -20.54 -21.26
C LYS A 1133 11.52 -20.76 -20.03
N ALA A 1134 12.22 -19.70 -19.59
CA ALA A 1134 12.96 -19.69 -18.34
C ALA A 1134 12.52 -18.55 -17.42
N LYS A 1135 11.69 -18.88 -16.42
CA LYS A 1135 11.20 -17.91 -15.43
C LYS A 1135 12.37 -17.23 -14.70
N GLY A 1136 12.46 -15.91 -14.82
CA GLY A 1136 13.46 -15.09 -14.14
C GLY A 1136 14.65 -14.68 -15.01
N ALA A 1137 14.79 -15.27 -16.19
CA ALA A 1137 15.72 -14.86 -17.23
C ALA A 1137 15.10 -13.82 -18.18
N ARG A 1138 15.95 -12.97 -18.78
CA ARG A 1138 15.52 -12.02 -19.83
C ARG A 1138 15.33 -12.75 -21.16
N THR A 1139 14.35 -12.33 -21.95
CA THR A 1139 13.99 -12.99 -23.22
C THR A 1139 15.17 -13.15 -24.18
N HIS A 1140 16.03 -12.13 -24.34
CA HIS A 1140 17.19 -12.24 -25.24
C HIS A 1140 18.27 -13.18 -24.71
N ILE A 1141 18.44 -13.29 -23.39
CA ILE A 1141 19.35 -14.26 -22.77
C ILE A 1141 18.84 -15.67 -23.04
N VAL A 1142 17.54 -15.91 -22.86
CA VAL A 1142 16.92 -17.21 -23.16
C VAL A 1142 17.03 -17.55 -24.64
N ALA A 1143 16.91 -16.57 -25.53
CA ALA A 1143 17.01 -16.79 -26.98
C ALA A 1143 18.43 -17.15 -27.43
N ARG A 1144 19.47 -16.57 -26.81
CA ARG A 1144 20.87 -16.62 -27.32
C ARG A 1144 21.81 -17.51 -26.52
N GLU A 1145 21.63 -17.59 -25.20
CA GLU A 1145 22.61 -18.21 -24.30
C GLU A 1145 22.10 -19.51 -23.65
N ILE A 1146 20.88 -19.93 -24.01
CA ILE A 1146 20.25 -21.15 -23.52
C ILE A 1146 19.69 -21.90 -24.74
N ASN A 1147 19.99 -23.18 -24.88
CA ASN A 1147 19.47 -24.07 -25.94
C ASN A 1147 18.67 -25.25 -25.36
N MET A 1148 18.10 -26.11 -26.21
CA MET A 1148 17.32 -27.28 -25.79
C MET A 1148 18.18 -28.27 -24.97
N ASN A 1149 19.43 -28.49 -25.38
CA ASN A 1149 20.35 -29.38 -24.67
C ASN A 1149 20.64 -28.93 -23.23
N ASP A 1150 20.64 -27.62 -22.97
CA ASP A 1150 20.79 -27.10 -21.60
C ASP A 1150 19.63 -27.54 -20.68
N TYR A 1151 18.40 -27.62 -21.20
CA TYR A 1151 17.25 -28.14 -20.44
C TYR A 1151 17.36 -29.65 -20.24
N ILE A 1152 17.76 -30.40 -21.27
CA ILE A 1152 17.96 -31.85 -21.20
C ILE A 1152 19.01 -32.18 -20.15
N ARG A 1153 20.18 -31.55 -20.22
CA ARG A 1153 21.26 -31.74 -19.23
C ARG A 1153 20.82 -31.30 -17.84
N CYS A 1154 20.07 -30.20 -17.71
CA CYS A 1154 19.52 -29.79 -16.42
C CYS A 1154 18.59 -30.85 -15.81
N LEU A 1155 17.82 -31.57 -16.63
CA LEU A 1155 16.95 -32.64 -16.18
C LEU A 1155 17.71 -33.94 -15.85
N PHE A 1156 18.56 -34.41 -16.75
CA PHE A 1156 19.19 -35.73 -16.67
C PHE A 1156 20.53 -35.72 -15.92
N ASP A 1157 21.32 -34.65 -16.05
CA ASP A 1157 22.62 -34.50 -15.37
C ASP A 1157 22.49 -33.73 -14.04
N GLU A 1158 21.28 -33.25 -13.71
CA GLU A 1158 20.98 -32.47 -12.49
C GLU A 1158 21.81 -31.18 -12.33
N ILE A 1159 22.28 -30.62 -13.45
CA ILE A 1159 23.04 -29.37 -13.44
C ILE A 1159 22.14 -28.17 -13.12
N VAL A 1160 22.73 -27.17 -12.48
CA VAL A 1160 22.12 -25.84 -12.31
C VAL A 1160 22.82 -24.84 -13.20
N MET A 1161 22.06 -23.92 -13.79
CA MET A 1161 22.62 -22.96 -14.73
C MET A 1161 22.42 -21.53 -14.25
N TYR A 1162 23.50 -20.75 -14.27
CA TYR A 1162 23.50 -19.32 -14.00
C TYR A 1162 23.78 -18.54 -15.28
N ARG A 1163 23.14 -17.37 -15.42
CA ARG A 1163 23.43 -16.41 -16.50
C ARG A 1163 23.48 -14.99 -15.96
N LYS A 1164 24.44 -14.22 -16.49
CA LYS A 1164 24.54 -12.78 -16.26
C LYS A 1164 23.47 -12.08 -17.09
N MET A 1165 22.84 -11.07 -16.50
CA MET A 1165 21.87 -10.24 -17.19
C MET A 1165 21.95 -8.81 -16.67
N ASN A 1166 21.99 -7.86 -17.60
CA ASN A 1166 22.08 -6.45 -17.28
C ASN A 1166 20.66 -5.88 -17.09
N ASN A 1167 20.43 -5.07 -16.07
CA ASN A 1167 19.13 -4.49 -15.77
C ASN A 1167 19.23 -3.03 -15.38
N ILE A 1168 18.29 -2.21 -15.86
CA ILE A 1168 18.03 -0.91 -15.27
C ILE A 1168 17.22 -1.13 -14.00
N VAL A 1169 17.72 -0.60 -12.88
CA VAL A 1169 17.06 -0.64 -11.58
C VAL A 1169 17.07 0.73 -10.95
N SER A 1170 16.19 0.92 -9.97
CA SER A 1170 16.22 2.10 -9.13
C SER A 1170 16.35 1.72 -7.67
N LYS A 1171 17.20 2.46 -6.95
CA LYS A 1171 17.34 2.40 -5.51
C LYS A 1171 17.31 3.81 -4.95
N GLU A 1172 16.36 4.11 -4.06
CA GLU A 1172 16.10 5.45 -3.54
C GLU A 1172 15.89 6.47 -4.67
N HIS A 1173 15.14 6.04 -5.69
CA HIS A 1173 14.93 6.80 -6.92
C HIS A 1173 16.22 7.22 -7.66
N ASN A 1174 17.38 6.60 -7.40
CA ASN A 1174 18.57 6.73 -8.24
C ASN A 1174 18.54 5.61 -9.27
N ILE A 1175 18.52 5.98 -10.55
CA ILE A 1175 18.50 5.02 -11.66
C ILE A 1175 19.92 4.59 -11.95
N LYS A 1176 20.13 3.27 -12.01
CA LYS A 1176 21.42 2.64 -12.30
C LYS A 1176 21.23 1.46 -13.24
N THR A 1177 22.26 1.15 -14.01
CA THR A 1177 22.36 -0.15 -14.67
C THR A 1177 23.21 -1.08 -13.82
N ILE A 1178 22.69 -2.28 -13.59
CA ILE A 1178 23.32 -3.36 -12.83
C ILE A 1178 23.58 -4.56 -13.71
N VAL A 1179 24.62 -5.32 -13.39
CA VAL A 1179 24.79 -6.71 -13.82
C VAL A 1179 24.29 -7.60 -12.69
N SER A 1180 23.44 -8.58 -12.98
CA SER A 1180 23.05 -9.61 -12.01
C SER A 1180 23.28 -11.00 -12.57
N ASN A 1181 23.92 -11.88 -11.80
CA ASN A 1181 24.01 -13.29 -12.13
C ASN A 1181 22.88 -14.04 -11.42
N LYS A 1182 22.03 -14.74 -12.17
CA LYS A 1182 20.85 -15.43 -11.60
C LYS A 1182 20.78 -16.87 -12.04
N LEU A 1183 20.27 -17.72 -11.14
CA LEU A 1183 19.86 -19.08 -11.46
C LEU A 1183 18.72 -19.03 -12.50
N VAL A 1184 18.97 -19.58 -13.69
CA VAL A 1184 18.02 -19.59 -14.81
C VAL A 1184 17.40 -20.96 -15.05
N LEU A 1185 18.16 -22.06 -14.86
CA LEU A 1185 17.66 -23.44 -14.96
C LEU A 1185 18.01 -24.23 -13.68
N SER A 1186 17.08 -25.06 -13.21
CA SER A 1186 17.29 -25.98 -12.08
C SER A 1186 16.38 -27.19 -12.24
N PHE A 1187 16.89 -28.36 -11.84
CA PHE A 1187 16.13 -29.62 -11.86
C PHE A 1187 15.04 -29.70 -10.78
N ASN A 1188 15.03 -28.84 -9.76
CA ASN A 1188 14.05 -28.96 -8.67
C ASN A 1188 12.67 -28.44 -9.07
N ASP A 1189 11.64 -29.31 -9.04
CA ASP A 1189 10.22 -28.91 -9.02
C ASP A 1189 9.62 -29.21 -7.64
N ASP A 1190 9.06 -28.19 -7.00
CA ASP A 1190 8.45 -28.32 -5.69
C ASP A 1190 6.92 -28.44 -5.76
N LYS A 1191 6.31 -28.38 -6.95
CA LYS A 1191 4.85 -28.51 -7.09
C LYS A 1191 4.35 -29.95 -7.21
N ARG A 1192 5.23 -30.88 -7.57
CA ARG A 1192 4.94 -32.31 -7.71
C ARG A 1192 6.07 -33.13 -7.07
N PHE A 1193 5.79 -34.40 -6.81
CA PHE A 1193 6.75 -35.33 -6.25
C PHE A 1193 7.48 -36.05 -7.39
N SER A 1194 8.81 -35.90 -7.45
CA SER A 1194 9.65 -36.68 -8.37
C SER A 1194 9.88 -38.08 -7.81
N ILE A 1195 9.71 -39.10 -8.64
CA ILE A 1195 9.91 -40.50 -8.24
C ILE A 1195 11.41 -40.79 -8.22
N ALA A 1196 11.93 -41.40 -7.14
CA ALA A 1196 13.33 -41.80 -7.05
C ALA A 1196 13.70 -42.74 -8.21
N GLY A 1197 14.83 -42.48 -8.88
CA GLY A 1197 15.28 -43.25 -10.06
C GLY A 1197 14.53 -42.95 -11.37
N ASN A 1198 13.41 -42.22 -11.35
CA ASN A 1198 12.69 -41.80 -12.55
C ASN A 1198 12.62 -40.27 -12.63
N LYS A 1199 13.51 -39.70 -13.45
CA LYS A 1199 13.65 -38.23 -13.62
C LYS A 1199 12.52 -37.60 -14.45
N ILE A 1200 11.68 -38.42 -15.10
CA ILE A 1200 10.69 -37.98 -16.09
C ILE A 1200 9.28 -37.92 -15.48
N ASN A 1201 8.86 -39.03 -14.85
CA ASN A 1201 7.51 -39.18 -14.31
C ASN A 1201 7.38 -38.51 -12.93
N THR A 1202 6.26 -37.83 -12.70
CA THR A 1202 5.98 -37.18 -11.41
C THR A 1202 4.59 -37.54 -10.87
N LEU A 1203 4.48 -37.59 -9.55
CA LEU A 1203 3.23 -37.84 -8.85
C LEU A 1203 2.71 -36.55 -8.22
N ALA A 1204 1.40 -36.34 -8.26
CA ALA A 1204 0.79 -35.29 -7.47
C ALA A 1204 0.88 -35.66 -5.98
N TYR A 1205 1.07 -34.67 -5.10
CA TYR A 1205 1.13 -34.93 -3.66
C TYR A 1205 -0.14 -35.64 -3.17
N GLY A 1206 0.03 -36.59 -2.25
CA GLY A 1206 -1.05 -37.44 -1.72
C GLY A 1206 -1.37 -38.68 -2.55
N HIS A 1207 -0.66 -38.93 -3.67
CA HIS A 1207 -0.83 -40.15 -4.46
C HIS A 1207 -0.47 -41.39 -3.64
N TYR A 1208 -1.23 -42.49 -3.78
CA TYR A 1208 -1.08 -43.69 -2.94
C TYR A 1208 0.32 -44.33 -3.07
N LYS A 1209 0.88 -44.35 -4.28
CA LYS A 1209 2.26 -44.76 -4.59
C LYS A 1209 3.35 -44.03 -3.79
N ILE A 1210 3.13 -42.78 -3.37
CA ILE A 1210 4.13 -42.03 -2.56
C ILE A 1210 4.25 -42.66 -1.16
N ASN A 1211 3.13 -43.06 -0.56
CA ASN A 1211 3.12 -43.68 0.76
C ASN A 1211 3.73 -45.09 0.73
N GLN A 1212 3.58 -45.81 -0.39
CA GLN A 1212 4.21 -47.11 -0.59
C GLN A 1212 5.73 -46.99 -0.68
N ALA A 1213 6.24 -46.01 -1.43
CA ALA A 1213 7.68 -45.76 -1.57
C ALA A 1213 8.35 -45.37 -0.24
N ASN A 1214 7.68 -44.57 0.60
CA ASN A 1214 8.21 -44.15 1.91
C ASN A 1214 8.17 -45.24 2.99
N ASN A 1215 7.44 -46.34 2.78
CA ASN A 1215 7.38 -47.48 3.70
C ASN A 1215 8.34 -48.62 3.30
N SER A 1216 8.99 -48.51 2.14
CA SER A 1216 9.97 -49.47 1.60
C SER A 1216 11.43 -49.00 1.71
N GLU A 1217 11.65 -47.73 2.08
CA GLU A 1217 12.92 -47.19 2.60
C GLU A 1217 12.91 -47.24 4.13
#